data_AF-A0A4C2E0P9-F1
#
_entry.id   AF-A0A4C2E0P9-F1
#
_cell.length_a   1.000
_cell.length_b   1.000
_cell.length_c   1.000
_cell.angle_alpha   90.00
_cell.angle_beta   90.00
_cell.angle_gamma   90.00
#
_symmetry.space_group_name_H-M   'P 1'
#
loop_
_entity.id
_entity.type
_entity.pdbx_description
1 polymer ?
#
loop_
_entity_poly.entity_id
_entity_poly.type
_entity_poly.pdbx_seq_one_letter_code
_entity_poly.pdbx_strand_id
1 'polypeptide(L)'
;MSDRLEEEIFQLIEKTNFKACNTKISDWKKKYPNSTYIWTLETYVKYRQSPNKFNYDSSLGQFFGLQGTQITSDLRSLKLLHNMFLEMQKYDEALHIYEKANFKYPSFEVAYEWFCKSLDDGNFKMMARACQQMAKWNNDMSQSIRSRDYKFWYAMCIVALFKFQRNKISTAEEKLLPQLAFRSLESEKPFKSTQEIIVYCYVCQELFRDKSQEIVDAIWPQLNQSLDLYCKNFLIKHINDDGKMLEACKSMLSRIDDYELLCKLTEAAHNLSWNKTDVIQLVDSLVGDSRNTRLCRLEIDLKFDRKIDRESLTYYLSKYHNKPCCSHDLSHFKDQLDRQMAKEVFTSCEPSDVIHDTNSFKLGFLSTDSITAFQRHKFTLSNQVKTDYSTLSSLIMDMVQDLVIKKEPTLNNVLLALSILENYQIEDPFNYETSVWIITLYMHLGLVPAAYARYLDLNLKNLQNDSVNFILYSRFATLFPQKEHDYLKRFRLDNYKLYSISGHRLPQFIHIAMERKAYSKLLGMFEFKARMVKSSMKWMNLLEELQLARLCNGKRNALWSQLTRSQREMELVGNYKKFSDNRDWNILGTNINPESLPSALKYLDINQDYISLKIVLEYIIELVPSAQQDSRVDEFLNTTLNGRALETTLHASLSPAEIWTFKIFYDLYKNNGAQLNDLLNNSEPITSSSWRLTHDYLTKLSTLKTLDNFKRIKNTQQKQLIKNQIHQLREQCDQLYQDYSNQLVKTCGELSKGSNGALLNKLGYVPLSSSGVQSALLTVLKTARNL
;
A
#
# COMPACT_ATOMS: atom_id res chain seq x y z
N MET A 1 36.36 5.24 -22.11
CA MET A 1 37.15 6.38 -21.55
C MET A 1 36.25 7.56 -21.14
N SER A 2 35.22 7.89 -21.92
CA SER A 2 34.18 8.89 -21.59
C SER A 2 33.40 8.58 -20.29
N ASP A 3 32.93 7.34 -20.14
CA ASP A 3 32.03 6.96 -19.04
C ASP A 3 32.71 7.00 -17.66
N ARG A 4 34.01 6.69 -17.59
CA ARG A 4 34.79 6.77 -16.36
C ARG A 4 34.99 8.21 -15.88
N LEU A 5 35.21 9.15 -16.81
CA LEU A 5 35.34 10.58 -16.51
C LEU A 5 34.01 11.17 -16.03
N GLU A 6 32.90 10.73 -16.64
CA GLU A 6 31.54 11.06 -16.22
C GLU A 6 31.25 10.58 -14.80
N GLU A 7 31.49 9.31 -14.50
CA GLU A 7 31.34 8.74 -13.15
C GLU A 7 32.17 9.48 -12.10
N GLU A 8 33.43 9.80 -12.42
CA GLU A 8 34.30 10.58 -11.54
C GLU A 8 33.72 11.98 -11.24
N ILE A 9 33.14 12.66 -12.25
CA ILE A 9 32.50 13.96 -12.06
C ILE A 9 31.27 13.83 -11.16
N PHE A 10 30.39 12.85 -11.39
CA PHE A 10 29.21 12.64 -10.55
C PHE A 10 29.59 12.28 -9.10
N GLN A 11 30.63 11.46 -8.88
CA GLN A 11 31.15 11.19 -7.54
C GLN A 11 31.68 12.45 -6.84
N LEU A 12 32.31 13.37 -7.59
CA LEU A 12 32.77 14.65 -7.05
C LEU A 12 31.59 15.58 -6.72
N ILE A 13 30.52 15.57 -7.52
CA ILE A 13 29.26 16.30 -7.21
C ILE A 13 28.66 15.77 -5.90
N GLU A 14 28.58 14.44 -5.73
CA GLU A 14 28.09 13.82 -4.50
C GLU A 14 28.93 14.20 -3.28
N LYS A 15 30.25 14.29 -3.44
CA LYS A 15 31.20 14.75 -2.42
C LYS A 15 31.22 16.27 -2.24
N THR A 16 30.41 17.03 -2.99
CA THR A 16 30.38 18.51 -3.01
C THR A 16 31.72 19.17 -3.36
N ASN A 17 32.61 18.45 -4.06
CA ASN A 17 33.92 18.94 -4.46
C ASN A 17 33.87 19.62 -5.84
N PHE A 18 33.18 20.75 -5.91
CA PHE A 18 32.93 21.46 -7.17
C PHE A 18 34.18 22.06 -7.81
N LYS A 19 35.23 22.34 -7.02
CA LYS A 19 36.52 22.82 -7.57
C LYS A 19 37.15 21.75 -8.48
N ALA A 20 37.23 20.51 -8.01
CA ALA A 20 37.75 19.40 -8.80
C ALA A 20 36.84 19.05 -9.99
N CYS A 21 35.51 19.15 -9.83
CA CYS A 21 34.56 19.00 -10.94
C CYS A 21 34.87 19.99 -12.07
N ASN A 22 34.99 21.28 -11.73
CA ASN A 22 35.18 22.34 -12.71
C ASN A 22 36.52 22.20 -13.46
N THR A 23 37.59 21.75 -12.79
CA THR A 23 38.86 21.43 -13.44
C THR A 23 38.70 20.32 -14.47
N LYS A 24 38.11 19.18 -14.08
CA LYS A 24 37.91 18.03 -14.97
C LYS A 24 37.01 18.36 -16.16
N ILE A 25 35.92 19.10 -15.93
CA ILE A 25 35.03 19.57 -17.00
C ILE A 25 35.76 20.51 -17.95
N SER A 26 36.59 21.42 -17.45
CA SER A 26 37.38 22.33 -18.28
C SER A 26 38.36 21.57 -19.18
N ASP A 27 39.03 20.55 -18.63
CA ASP A 27 39.94 19.70 -19.41
C ASP A 27 39.21 18.85 -20.44
N TRP A 28 38.00 18.39 -20.12
CA TRP A 28 37.16 17.64 -21.05
C TRP A 28 36.63 18.55 -22.17
N LYS A 29 36.21 19.78 -21.84
CA LYS A 29 35.73 20.80 -22.78
C LYS A 29 36.83 21.23 -23.76
N LYS A 30 38.09 21.31 -23.31
CA LYS A 30 39.24 21.58 -24.22
C LYS A 30 39.37 20.52 -25.30
N LYS A 31 39.05 19.24 -25.01
CA LYS A 31 39.13 18.14 -25.97
C LYS A 31 37.92 18.09 -26.92
N TYR A 32 36.73 18.48 -26.45
CA TYR A 32 35.49 18.45 -27.23
C TYR A 32 34.67 19.74 -27.03
N PRO A 33 35.11 20.87 -27.60
CA PRO A 33 34.54 22.20 -27.30
C PRO A 33 33.09 22.38 -27.74
N ASN A 34 32.65 21.65 -28.77
CA ASN A 34 31.29 21.74 -29.33
C ASN A 34 30.33 20.67 -28.78
N SER A 35 30.74 19.90 -27.76
CA SER A 35 29.88 18.86 -27.19
C SER A 35 28.73 19.45 -26.39
N THR A 36 27.50 19.22 -26.83
CA THR A 36 26.29 19.60 -26.09
C THR A 36 26.23 18.93 -24.72
N TYR A 37 26.72 17.69 -24.61
CA TYR A 37 26.74 16.95 -23.34
C TYR A 37 27.63 17.63 -22.32
N ILE A 38 28.85 18.01 -22.69
CA ILE A 38 29.79 18.68 -21.78
C ILE A 38 29.24 20.03 -21.34
N TRP A 39 28.60 20.79 -22.24
CA TRP A 39 27.93 22.05 -21.88
C TRP A 39 26.79 21.83 -20.88
N THR A 40 25.98 20.78 -21.10
CA THR A 40 24.88 20.41 -20.19
C THR A 40 25.44 20.01 -18.83
N LEU A 41 26.50 19.22 -18.79
CA LEU A 41 27.19 18.79 -17.57
C LEU A 41 27.80 19.95 -16.81
N GLU A 42 28.43 20.91 -17.50
CA GLU A 42 28.92 22.15 -16.90
C GLU A 42 27.78 22.95 -16.25
N THR A 43 26.66 23.07 -16.95
CA THR A 43 25.46 23.76 -16.44
C THR A 43 24.87 23.05 -15.23
N TYR A 44 24.83 21.71 -15.25
CA TYR A 44 24.41 20.91 -14.11
C TYR A 44 25.31 21.12 -12.88
N VAL A 45 26.63 21.13 -13.07
CA VAL A 45 27.58 21.39 -11.98
C VAL A 45 27.36 22.78 -11.39
N LYS A 46 27.11 23.81 -12.21
CA LYS A 46 26.77 25.17 -11.72
C LYS A 46 25.49 25.18 -10.89
N TYR A 47 24.45 24.49 -11.35
CA TYR A 47 23.20 24.31 -10.59
C TYR A 47 23.47 23.64 -9.25
N ARG A 48 24.15 22.49 -9.23
CA ARG A 48 24.44 21.72 -8.01
C ARG A 48 25.36 22.45 -7.04
N GLN A 49 26.28 23.29 -7.53
CA GLN A 49 27.18 24.09 -6.70
C GLN A 49 26.43 25.19 -5.94
N SER A 50 25.41 25.81 -6.54
CA SER A 50 24.66 26.90 -5.90
C SER A 50 23.21 26.96 -6.39
N PRO A 51 22.34 26.03 -5.95
CA PRO A 51 20.97 25.93 -6.45
C PRO A 51 20.18 27.24 -6.29
N ASN A 52 20.30 27.90 -5.13
CA ASN A 52 19.57 29.15 -4.83
C ASN A 52 20.02 30.35 -5.68
N LYS A 53 21.20 30.29 -6.30
CA LYS A 53 21.73 31.35 -7.18
C LYS A 53 21.60 31.01 -8.66
N PHE A 54 21.15 29.79 -8.98
CA PHE A 54 21.03 29.34 -10.35
C PHE A 54 19.81 29.97 -11.00
N ASN A 55 20.03 30.80 -12.02
CA ASN A 55 18.96 31.42 -12.79
C ASN A 55 18.54 30.48 -13.92
N TYR A 56 17.40 29.81 -13.75
CA TYR A 56 16.84 28.86 -14.71
C TYR A 56 16.69 29.47 -16.11
N ASP A 57 16.04 30.62 -16.25
CA ASP A 57 15.67 31.19 -17.54
C ASP A 57 16.90 31.49 -18.41
N SER A 58 17.90 32.16 -17.83
CA SER A 58 19.13 32.52 -18.53
C SER A 58 20.12 31.37 -18.70
N SER A 59 20.14 30.39 -17.80
CA SER A 59 21.17 29.35 -17.81
C SER A 59 20.73 28.07 -18.52
N LEU A 60 19.42 27.80 -18.61
CA LEU A 60 18.90 26.56 -19.19
C LEU A 60 17.62 26.77 -20.01
N GLY A 61 16.64 27.52 -19.47
CA GLY A 61 15.31 27.68 -20.04
C GLY A 61 15.30 28.24 -21.47
N GLN A 62 16.04 29.32 -21.73
CA GLN A 62 16.15 29.92 -23.07
C GLN A 62 16.77 29.01 -24.13
N PHE A 63 17.54 28.00 -23.70
CA PHE A 63 18.21 27.06 -24.60
C PHE A 63 17.35 25.81 -24.81
N PHE A 64 16.95 25.12 -23.73
CA PHE A 64 16.33 23.79 -23.81
C PHE A 64 14.92 23.71 -23.21
N GLY A 65 14.38 24.80 -22.63
CA GLY A 65 13.02 24.81 -22.08
C GLY A 65 11.92 24.66 -23.14
N LEU A 66 10.66 24.79 -22.74
CA LEU A 66 9.50 24.68 -23.65
C LEU A 66 9.62 25.62 -24.86
N GLN A 67 10.10 26.84 -24.65
CA GLN A 67 10.34 27.84 -25.71
C GLN A 67 11.83 27.95 -26.11
N GLY A 68 12.67 27.04 -25.63
CA GLY A 68 14.10 27.04 -25.89
C GLY A 68 14.44 26.87 -27.37
N THR A 69 15.53 27.52 -27.80
CA THR A 69 15.99 27.60 -29.19
C THR A 69 16.92 26.46 -29.63
N GLN A 70 17.54 25.76 -28.68
CA GLN A 70 18.47 24.65 -28.94
C GLN A 70 17.74 23.31 -28.90
N ILE A 71 18.13 22.41 -29.82
CA ILE A 71 17.59 21.06 -29.93
C ILE A 71 18.78 20.14 -30.21
N THR A 72 18.88 19.05 -29.45
CA THR A 72 19.94 18.04 -29.57
C THR A 72 19.33 16.66 -29.76
N SER A 73 19.99 15.81 -30.55
CA SER A 73 19.68 14.37 -30.68
C SER A 73 20.64 13.48 -29.88
N ASP A 74 21.62 14.07 -29.18
CA ASP A 74 22.54 13.31 -28.33
C ASP A 74 21.80 12.76 -27.10
N LEU A 75 21.65 11.44 -27.05
CA LEU A 75 20.90 10.74 -26.01
C LEU A 75 21.47 10.99 -24.60
N ARG A 76 22.80 11.18 -24.48
CA ARG A 76 23.42 11.51 -23.18
C ARG A 76 23.00 12.89 -22.69
N SER A 77 23.02 13.88 -23.59
CA SER A 77 22.53 15.23 -23.31
C SER A 77 21.05 15.23 -22.92
N LEU A 78 20.20 14.52 -23.69
CA LEU A 78 18.77 14.43 -23.42
C LEU A 78 18.48 13.82 -22.05
N LYS A 79 19.17 12.72 -21.69
CA LYS A 79 19.02 12.08 -20.38
C LYS A 79 19.44 13.01 -19.23
N LEU A 80 20.54 13.74 -19.39
CA LEU A 80 21.00 14.67 -18.36
C LEU A 80 20.04 15.87 -18.23
N LEU A 81 19.58 16.43 -19.35
CA LEU A 81 18.59 17.50 -19.36
C LEU A 81 17.28 17.07 -18.69
N HIS A 82 16.78 15.87 -18.99
CA HIS A 82 15.59 15.28 -18.33
C HIS A 82 15.76 15.25 -16.81
N ASN A 83 16.87 14.68 -16.32
CA ASN A 83 17.17 14.63 -14.88
C ASN A 83 17.24 16.03 -14.26
N MET A 84 17.86 16.99 -14.95
CA MET A 84 17.96 18.38 -14.49
C MET A 84 16.59 19.03 -14.36
N PHE A 85 15.73 18.91 -15.38
CA PHE A 85 14.38 19.46 -15.34
C PHE A 85 13.55 18.82 -14.21
N LEU A 86 13.66 17.51 -14.00
CA LEU A 86 13.01 16.84 -12.88
C LEU A 86 13.50 17.37 -11.52
N GLU A 87 14.81 17.53 -11.31
CA GLU A 87 15.36 18.09 -10.07
C GLU A 87 14.87 19.52 -9.81
N MET A 88 14.62 20.29 -10.88
CA MET A 88 14.08 21.66 -10.83
C MET A 88 12.55 21.73 -10.82
N GLN A 89 11.84 20.59 -10.74
CA GLN A 89 10.37 20.48 -10.77
C GLN A 89 9.72 21.06 -12.04
N LYS A 90 10.45 21.00 -13.16
CA LYS A 90 10.04 21.42 -14.51
C LYS A 90 9.57 20.21 -15.32
N TYR A 91 8.46 19.62 -14.89
CA TYR A 91 8.01 18.30 -15.37
C TYR A 91 7.61 18.30 -16.84
N ASP A 92 7.00 19.38 -17.34
CA ASP A 92 6.58 19.47 -18.73
C ASP A 92 7.80 19.54 -19.67
N GLU A 93 8.83 20.28 -19.26
CA GLU A 93 10.10 20.41 -19.98
C GLU A 93 10.85 19.08 -20.10
N ALA A 94 10.85 18.28 -19.03
CA ALA A 94 11.67 17.07 -18.90
C ALA A 94 11.46 16.09 -20.06
N LEU A 95 10.22 15.86 -20.48
CA LEU A 95 9.90 14.98 -21.61
C LEU A 95 9.78 15.73 -22.95
N HIS A 96 9.55 17.04 -22.94
CA HIS A 96 9.36 17.82 -24.16
C HIS A 96 10.65 17.97 -24.99
N ILE A 97 11.83 17.92 -24.35
CA ILE A 97 13.12 17.88 -25.07
C ILE A 97 13.22 16.69 -26.03
N TYR A 98 12.67 15.53 -25.65
CA TYR A 98 12.66 14.33 -26.49
C TYR A 98 11.70 14.50 -27.66
N GLU A 99 10.53 15.08 -27.40
CA GLU A 99 9.56 15.41 -28.45
C GLU A 99 10.18 16.35 -29.50
N LYS A 100 10.81 17.45 -29.07
CA LYS A 100 11.53 18.38 -29.97
C LYS A 100 12.65 17.69 -30.74
N ALA A 101 13.45 16.87 -30.04
CA ALA A 101 14.53 16.11 -30.66
C ALA A 101 14.00 15.17 -31.75
N ASN A 102 12.94 14.42 -31.47
CA ASN A 102 12.33 13.51 -32.44
C ASN A 102 11.68 14.25 -33.61
N PHE A 103 11.12 15.45 -33.42
CA PHE A 103 10.58 16.24 -34.53
C PHE A 103 11.67 16.79 -35.46
N LYS A 104 12.80 17.25 -34.91
CA LYS A 104 13.90 17.82 -35.71
C LYS A 104 14.82 16.76 -36.30
N TYR A 105 15.05 15.68 -35.55
CA TYR A 105 15.95 14.59 -35.87
C TYR A 105 15.23 13.24 -35.65
N PRO A 106 14.22 12.92 -36.47
CA PRO A 106 13.42 11.71 -36.29
C PRO A 106 14.29 10.45 -36.47
N SER A 107 14.31 9.60 -35.44
CA SER A 107 14.95 8.29 -35.48
C SER A 107 14.24 7.32 -34.53
N PHE A 108 14.40 6.01 -34.78
CA PHE A 108 13.84 5.00 -33.88
C PHE A 108 14.45 5.09 -32.48
N GLU A 109 15.76 5.33 -32.38
CA GLU A 109 16.50 5.41 -31.12
C GLU A 109 16.02 6.57 -30.24
N VAL A 110 15.78 7.75 -30.84
CA VAL A 110 15.25 8.90 -30.10
C VAL A 110 13.81 8.64 -29.64
N ALA A 111 12.96 8.08 -30.50
CA ALA A 111 11.59 7.72 -30.14
C ALA A 111 11.52 6.63 -29.05
N TYR A 112 12.42 5.66 -29.09
CA TYR A 112 12.50 4.58 -28.12
C TYR A 112 13.00 5.07 -26.76
N GLU A 113 14.06 5.89 -26.71
CA GLU A 113 14.50 6.50 -25.45
C GLU A 113 13.43 7.44 -24.87
N TRP A 114 12.72 8.17 -25.73
CA TRP A 114 11.57 8.99 -25.31
C TRP A 114 10.48 8.12 -24.67
N PHE A 115 10.16 6.97 -25.27
CA PHE A 115 9.21 6.02 -24.70
C PHE A 115 9.67 5.51 -23.34
N CYS A 116 10.92 5.06 -23.22
CA CYS A 116 11.50 4.56 -21.96
C CYS A 116 11.45 5.61 -20.84
N LYS A 117 11.85 6.86 -21.12
CA LYS A 117 11.77 7.94 -20.14
C LYS A 117 10.34 8.31 -19.78
N SER A 118 9.43 8.31 -20.76
CA SER A 118 8.02 8.54 -20.49
C SER A 118 7.41 7.42 -19.62
N LEU A 119 7.86 6.17 -19.80
CA LEU A 119 7.47 5.04 -18.97
C LEU A 119 8.03 5.15 -17.55
N ASP A 120 9.29 5.57 -17.39
CA ASP A 120 9.91 5.85 -16.09
C ASP A 120 9.12 6.92 -15.32
N ASP A 121 8.69 7.98 -16.00
CA ASP A 121 7.90 9.07 -15.43
C ASP A 121 6.41 8.70 -15.26
N GLY A 122 5.94 7.63 -15.91
CA GLY A 122 4.51 7.28 -15.91
C GLY A 122 3.65 8.30 -16.66
N ASN A 123 4.18 8.92 -17.72
CA ASN A 123 3.46 9.87 -18.56
C ASN A 123 2.87 9.17 -19.79
N PHE A 124 1.64 8.67 -19.67
CA PHE A 124 0.99 7.88 -20.72
C PHE A 124 0.77 8.65 -22.03
N LYS A 125 0.60 9.97 -21.95
CA LYS A 125 0.44 10.83 -23.13
C LYS A 125 1.71 10.87 -23.97
N MET A 126 2.86 11.08 -23.32
CA MET A 126 4.15 11.09 -24.00
C MET A 126 4.56 9.70 -24.48
N MET A 127 4.27 8.65 -23.69
CA MET A 127 4.41 7.26 -24.14
C MET A 127 3.62 6.98 -25.43
N ALA A 128 2.35 7.40 -25.48
CA ALA A 128 1.51 7.20 -26.67
C ALA A 128 2.09 7.90 -27.90
N ARG A 129 2.55 9.15 -27.75
CA ARG A 129 3.18 9.89 -28.86
C ARG A 129 4.47 9.21 -29.33
N ALA A 130 5.31 8.75 -28.40
CA ALA A 130 6.53 8.01 -28.73
C ALA A 130 6.22 6.71 -29.50
N CYS A 131 5.21 5.94 -29.07
CA CYS A 131 4.76 4.73 -29.77
C CYS A 131 4.34 5.00 -31.23
N GLN A 132 3.66 6.11 -31.50
CA GLN A 132 3.29 6.48 -32.87
C GLN A 132 4.53 6.76 -33.75
N GLN A 133 5.57 7.35 -33.18
CA GLN A 133 6.82 7.60 -33.90
C GLN A 133 7.58 6.30 -34.15
N MET A 134 7.69 5.44 -33.13
CA MET A 134 8.28 4.10 -33.29
C MET A 134 7.57 3.28 -34.37
N ALA A 135 6.24 3.34 -34.45
CA ALA A 135 5.47 2.65 -35.48
C ALA A 135 5.79 3.14 -36.90
N LYS A 136 6.16 4.42 -37.08
CA LYS A 136 6.49 5.02 -38.39
C LYS A 136 7.91 4.71 -38.85
N TRP A 137 8.86 4.68 -37.92
CA TRP A 137 10.30 4.60 -38.24
C TRP A 137 10.90 3.20 -38.03
N ASN A 138 10.09 2.21 -37.64
CA ASN A 138 10.52 0.82 -37.58
C ASN A 138 10.57 0.20 -38.99
N ASN A 139 11.73 0.31 -39.63
CA ASN A 139 11.98 -0.18 -40.99
C ASN A 139 12.63 -1.58 -41.04
N ASP A 140 12.94 -2.17 -39.88
CA ASP A 140 13.75 -3.38 -39.81
C ASP A 140 12.89 -4.63 -39.56
N MET A 141 12.78 -5.48 -40.58
CA MET A 141 12.00 -6.72 -40.55
C MET A 141 12.66 -7.83 -39.73
N SER A 142 13.91 -7.66 -39.29
CA SER A 142 14.65 -8.64 -38.48
C SER A 142 14.36 -8.55 -36.98
N GLN A 143 13.63 -7.52 -36.53
CA GLN A 143 13.35 -7.30 -35.12
C GLN A 143 12.16 -8.13 -34.59
N SER A 144 12.26 -8.52 -33.32
CA SER A 144 11.19 -9.25 -32.61
C SER A 144 9.88 -8.43 -32.51
N ILE A 145 10.00 -7.09 -32.48
CA ILE A 145 8.91 -6.13 -32.38
C ILE A 145 8.71 -5.42 -33.72
N ARG A 146 7.48 -5.45 -34.25
CA ARG A 146 7.13 -4.88 -35.54
C ARG A 146 6.33 -3.59 -35.38
N SER A 147 6.21 -2.80 -36.47
CA SER A 147 5.36 -1.60 -36.51
C SER A 147 3.93 -1.84 -35.96
N ARG A 148 3.34 -3.01 -36.27
CA ARG A 148 2.04 -3.45 -35.72
C ARG A 148 2.01 -3.45 -34.19
N ASP A 149 3.04 -3.98 -33.54
CA ASP A 149 3.10 -4.11 -32.08
C ASP A 149 3.07 -2.73 -31.40
N TYR A 150 3.75 -1.74 -31.98
CA TYR A 150 3.73 -0.35 -31.49
C TYR A 150 2.35 0.32 -31.62
N LYS A 151 1.50 -0.10 -32.55
CA LYS A 151 0.10 0.36 -32.62
C LYS A 151 -0.73 -0.16 -31.44
N PHE A 152 -0.49 -1.41 -31.01
CA PHE A 152 -1.10 -1.95 -29.79
C PHE A 152 -0.55 -1.28 -28.53
N TRP A 153 0.76 -0.98 -28.49
CA TRP A 153 1.34 -0.21 -27.39
C TRP A 153 0.72 1.19 -27.30
N TYR A 154 0.57 1.87 -28.44
CA TYR A 154 -0.11 3.16 -28.53
C TYR A 154 -1.53 3.08 -27.96
N ALA A 155 -2.35 2.12 -28.41
CA ALA A 155 -3.71 1.94 -27.92
C ALA A 155 -3.75 1.70 -26.41
N MET A 156 -2.87 0.85 -25.88
CA MET A 156 -2.76 0.61 -24.44
C MET A 156 -2.35 1.85 -23.65
N CYS A 157 -1.47 2.69 -24.19
CA CYS A 157 -1.10 3.96 -23.57
C CYS A 157 -2.27 4.94 -23.54
N ILE A 158 -3.11 4.98 -24.60
CA ILE A 158 -4.32 5.80 -24.60
C ILE A 158 -5.34 5.30 -23.57
N VAL A 159 -5.57 3.98 -23.50
CA VAL A 159 -6.42 3.40 -22.44
C VAL A 159 -5.91 3.77 -21.05
N ALA A 160 -4.61 3.63 -20.80
CA ALA A 160 -3.99 4.00 -19.52
C ALA A 160 -4.12 5.50 -19.21
N LEU A 161 -3.97 6.38 -20.21
CA LEU A 161 -4.15 7.82 -20.08
C LEU A 161 -5.57 8.16 -19.62
N PHE A 162 -6.60 7.59 -20.25
CA PHE A 162 -8.00 7.83 -19.87
C PHE A 162 -8.35 7.23 -18.52
N LYS A 163 -7.79 6.06 -18.19
CA LYS A 163 -8.07 5.36 -16.93
C LYS A 163 -7.41 6.02 -15.72
N PHE A 164 -6.15 6.43 -15.85
CA PHE A 164 -5.33 6.84 -14.70
C PHE A 164 -5.00 8.34 -14.67
N GLN A 165 -5.07 9.04 -15.81
CA GLN A 165 -4.60 10.42 -15.95
C GLN A 165 -5.57 11.30 -16.77
N ARG A 166 -6.89 11.06 -16.64
CA ARG A 166 -7.92 11.79 -17.39
C ARG A 166 -7.85 13.31 -17.20
N ASN A 167 -7.39 13.77 -16.04
CA ASN A 167 -7.19 15.19 -15.74
C ASN A 167 -6.10 15.87 -16.59
N LYS A 168 -5.26 15.11 -17.29
CA LYS A 168 -4.22 15.63 -18.20
C LYS A 168 -4.70 15.70 -19.67
N ILE A 169 -5.97 15.43 -19.94
CA ILE A 169 -6.56 15.38 -21.27
C ILE A 169 -7.36 16.66 -21.52
N SER A 170 -7.12 17.34 -22.64
CA SER A 170 -7.93 18.48 -23.06
C SER A 170 -9.28 18.03 -23.66
N THR A 171 -10.27 18.93 -23.69
CA THR A 171 -11.61 18.64 -24.25
C THR A 171 -11.58 18.20 -25.72
N ALA A 172 -10.63 18.72 -26.50
CA ALA A 172 -10.41 18.30 -27.89
C ALA A 172 -9.81 16.89 -27.97
N GLU A 173 -8.80 16.61 -27.14
CA GLU A 173 -8.17 15.29 -27.06
C GLU A 173 -9.13 14.21 -26.54
N GLU A 174 -10.04 14.57 -25.64
CA GLU A 174 -11.05 13.66 -25.10
C GLU A 174 -11.96 13.09 -26.20
N LYS A 175 -12.22 13.86 -27.27
CA LYS A 175 -12.99 13.41 -28.44
C LYS A 175 -12.11 12.69 -29.47
N LEU A 176 -10.91 13.19 -29.71
CA LEU A 176 -10.05 12.74 -30.82
C LEU A 176 -9.30 11.45 -30.50
N LEU A 177 -8.67 11.34 -29.33
CA LEU A 177 -7.77 10.23 -29.00
C LEU A 177 -8.46 8.85 -29.00
N PRO A 178 -9.71 8.70 -28.48
CA PRO A 178 -10.45 7.45 -28.58
C PRO A 178 -10.62 6.98 -30.03
N GLN A 179 -11.02 7.89 -30.91
CA GLN A 179 -11.25 7.58 -32.33
C GLN A 179 -9.96 7.16 -33.03
N LEU A 180 -8.85 7.82 -32.73
CA LEU A 180 -7.54 7.46 -33.30
C LEU A 180 -7.07 6.08 -32.82
N ALA A 181 -7.20 5.78 -31.53
CA ALA A 181 -6.85 4.48 -30.98
C ALA A 181 -7.70 3.36 -31.60
N PHE A 182 -9.03 3.56 -31.67
CA PHE A 182 -9.95 2.62 -32.28
C PHE A 182 -9.64 2.35 -33.75
N ARG A 183 -9.53 3.41 -34.58
CA ARG A 183 -9.22 3.27 -36.01
C ARG A 183 -7.86 2.62 -36.24
N SER A 184 -6.88 2.91 -35.39
CA SER A 184 -5.56 2.27 -35.47
C SER A 184 -5.65 0.75 -35.29
N LEU A 185 -6.51 0.26 -34.41
CA LEU A 185 -6.69 -1.19 -34.20
C LEU A 185 -7.62 -1.83 -35.25
N GLU A 186 -8.66 -1.13 -35.72
CA GLU A 186 -9.51 -1.61 -36.81
C GLU A 186 -8.68 -1.93 -38.06
N SER A 187 -7.70 -1.07 -38.39
CA SER A 187 -6.81 -1.27 -39.53
C SER A 187 -5.90 -2.49 -39.41
N GLU A 188 -5.83 -3.11 -38.23
CA GLU A 188 -5.01 -4.28 -37.94
C GLU A 188 -5.82 -5.60 -37.96
N LYS A 189 -7.13 -5.58 -38.24
CA LYS A 189 -7.91 -6.82 -38.40
C LYS A 189 -7.43 -7.63 -39.65
N PRO A 190 -7.48 -8.98 -39.62
CA PRO A 190 -7.90 -9.81 -38.49
C PRO A 190 -6.83 -9.83 -37.38
N PHE A 191 -7.30 -9.94 -36.13
CA PHE A 191 -6.40 -10.05 -34.97
C PHE A 191 -5.70 -11.42 -34.97
N LYS A 192 -4.40 -11.39 -34.70
CA LYS A 192 -3.49 -12.56 -34.81
C LYS A 192 -3.35 -13.31 -33.48
N SER A 193 -3.82 -12.74 -32.38
CA SER A 193 -3.75 -13.35 -31.06
C SER A 193 -4.86 -12.86 -30.14
N THR A 194 -5.12 -13.63 -29.08
CA THR A 194 -6.04 -13.23 -28.01
C THR A 194 -5.60 -11.95 -27.31
N GLN A 195 -4.30 -11.68 -27.19
CA GLN A 195 -3.81 -10.44 -26.59
C GLN A 195 -4.20 -9.21 -27.41
N GLU A 196 -4.19 -9.30 -28.74
CA GLU A 196 -4.66 -8.21 -29.61
C GLU A 196 -6.17 -7.96 -29.45
N ILE A 197 -6.97 -9.03 -29.34
CA ILE A 197 -8.41 -8.93 -29.05
C ILE A 197 -8.64 -8.27 -27.70
N ILE A 198 -7.89 -8.65 -26.67
CA ILE A 198 -7.99 -8.04 -25.34
C ILE A 198 -7.69 -6.53 -25.39
N VAL A 199 -6.67 -6.09 -26.13
CA VAL A 199 -6.36 -4.65 -26.31
C VAL A 199 -7.53 -3.94 -27.00
N TYR A 200 -8.07 -4.55 -28.06
CA TYR A 200 -9.24 -4.01 -28.76
C TYR A 200 -10.46 -3.89 -27.84
N CYS A 201 -10.72 -4.90 -27.00
CA CYS A 201 -11.80 -4.88 -26.03
C CYS A 201 -11.60 -3.79 -24.97
N TYR A 202 -10.37 -3.60 -24.46
CA TYR A 202 -10.06 -2.49 -23.56
C TYR A 202 -10.33 -1.12 -24.22
N VAL A 203 -9.95 -0.93 -25.49
CA VAL A 203 -10.25 0.30 -26.22
C VAL A 203 -11.76 0.53 -26.32
N CYS A 204 -12.52 -0.50 -26.71
CA CYS A 204 -13.98 -0.40 -26.83
C CYS A 204 -14.66 -0.11 -25.48
N GLN A 205 -14.28 -0.84 -24.41
CA GLN A 205 -14.90 -0.72 -23.09
C GLN A 205 -14.54 0.58 -22.37
N GLU A 206 -13.27 0.97 -22.39
CA GLU A 206 -12.78 2.07 -21.55
C GLU A 206 -12.93 3.44 -22.22
N LEU A 207 -12.95 3.49 -23.57
CA LEU A 207 -12.97 4.76 -24.30
C LEU A 207 -14.33 5.09 -24.95
N PHE A 208 -15.25 4.12 -25.02
CA PHE A 208 -16.58 4.29 -25.62
C PHE A 208 -17.68 3.73 -24.71
N ARG A 209 -18.91 4.19 -24.91
CA ARG A 209 -20.10 3.72 -24.15
C ARG A 209 -20.96 2.75 -24.96
N ASP A 210 -20.83 2.77 -26.27
CA ASP A 210 -21.73 2.16 -27.25
C ASP A 210 -21.07 1.03 -28.06
N LYS A 211 -19.88 0.57 -27.64
CA LYS A 211 -19.07 -0.42 -28.37
C LYS A 211 -19.14 -1.85 -27.83
N SER A 212 -20.22 -2.19 -27.13
CA SER A 212 -20.41 -3.53 -26.57
C SER A 212 -20.55 -4.60 -27.64
N GLN A 213 -21.22 -4.30 -28.76
CA GLN A 213 -21.43 -5.28 -29.83
C GLN A 213 -20.10 -5.65 -30.52
N GLU A 214 -19.22 -4.67 -30.72
CA GLU A 214 -17.89 -4.88 -31.29
C GLU A 214 -17.00 -5.78 -30.42
N ILE A 215 -17.16 -5.71 -29.09
CA ILE A 215 -16.48 -6.60 -28.15
C ILE A 215 -17.00 -8.04 -28.33
N VAL A 216 -18.33 -8.20 -28.33
CA VAL A 216 -18.97 -9.50 -28.52
C VAL A 216 -18.54 -10.10 -29.86
N ASP A 217 -18.62 -9.35 -30.96
CA ASP A 217 -18.27 -9.81 -32.31
C ASP A 217 -16.79 -10.20 -32.44
N ALA A 218 -15.88 -9.50 -31.74
CA ALA A 218 -14.46 -9.83 -31.75
C ALA A 218 -14.14 -11.13 -30.99
N ILE A 219 -14.92 -11.46 -29.95
CA ILE A 219 -14.68 -12.61 -29.08
C ILE A 219 -15.49 -13.84 -29.53
N TRP A 220 -16.70 -13.66 -30.05
CA TRP A 220 -17.64 -14.73 -30.38
C TRP A 220 -17.05 -15.87 -31.23
N PRO A 221 -16.20 -15.61 -32.25
CA PRO A 221 -15.57 -16.68 -33.04
C PRO A 221 -14.68 -17.63 -32.21
N GLN A 222 -14.23 -17.20 -31.03
CA GLN A 222 -13.39 -17.99 -30.12
C GLN A 222 -14.19 -18.76 -29.06
N LEU A 223 -15.52 -18.57 -28.98
CA LEU A 223 -16.36 -19.14 -27.93
C LEU A 223 -16.25 -20.68 -27.88
N ASN A 224 -16.25 -21.33 -29.04
CA ASN A 224 -16.14 -22.79 -29.15
C ASN A 224 -14.68 -23.30 -29.13
N GLN A 225 -13.71 -22.41 -29.01
CA GLN A 225 -12.27 -22.72 -28.86
C GLN A 225 -11.84 -22.54 -27.39
N SER A 226 -10.54 -22.62 -27.11
CA SER A 226 -9.98 -22.26 -25.80
C SER A 226 -10.11 -20.75 -25.56
N LEU A 227 -11.13 -20.33 -24.81
CA LEU A 227 -11.39 -18.93 -24.50
C LEU A 227 -10.57 -18.49 -23.28
N ASP A 228 -9.76 -17.44 -23.46
CA ASP A 228 -9.01 -16.82 -22.36
C ASP A 228 -9.95 -16.16 -21.34
N LEU A 229 -9.55 -16.18 -20.06
CA LEU A 229 -10.34 -15.66 -18.94
C LEU A 229 -10.71 -14.17 -19.10
N TYR A 230 -9.83 -13.35 -19.69
CA TYR A 230 -10.15 -11.94 -19.95
C TYR A 230 -11.25 -11.81 -21.00
N CYS A 231 -11.17 -12.59 -22.08
CA CYS A 231 -12.21 -12.61 -23.12
C CYS A 231 -13.55 -13.12 -22.56
N LYS A 232 -13.53 -14.14 -21.69
CA LYS A 232 -14.73 -14.58 -20.95
C LYS A 232 -15.38 -13.41 -20.21
N ASN A 233 -14.59 -12.69 -19.41
CA ASN A 233 -15.09 -11.60 -18.57
C ASN A 233 -15.61 -10.41 -19.39
N PHE A 234 -14.97 -10.09 -20.53
CA PHE A 234 -15.51 -9.10 -21.46
C PHE A 234 -16.83 -9.58 -22.07
N LEU A 235 -16.89 -10.82 -22.53
CA LEU A 235 -18.06 -11.35 -23.21
C LEU A 235 -19.31 -11.32 -22.30
N ILE A 236 -19.22 -11.87 -21.09
CA ILE A 236 -20.35 -11.93 -20.13
C ILE A 236 -20.80 -10.54 -19.66
N LYS A 237 -19.92 -9.54 -19.72
CA LYS A 237 -20.25 -8.16 -19.33
C LYS A 237 -20.96 -7.40 -20.46
N HIS A 238 -20.73 -7.76 -21.71
CA HIS A 238 -21.15 -6.99 -22.89
C HIS A 238 -22.26 -7.65 -23.72
N ILE A 239 -22.60 -8.91 -23.47
CA ILE A 239 -23.81 -9.52 -24.04
C ILE A 239 -25.05 -8.95 -23.32
N ASN A 240 -25.92 -8.29 -24.08
CA ASN A 240 -27.20 -7.77 -23.58
C ASN A 240 -28.40 -8.68 -23.91
N ASP A 241 -28.23 -9.62 -24.85
CA ASP A 241 -29.28 -10.53 -25.29
C ASP A 241 -29.25 -11.81 -24.44
N ASP A 242 -30.35 -12.09 -23.72
CA ASP A 242 -30.43 -13.25 -22.83
C ASP A 242 -30.27 -14.59 -23.57
N GLY A 243 -30.73 -14.68 -24.83
CA GLY A 243 -30.57 -15.87 -25.67
C GLY A 243 -29.09 -16.16 -25.95
N LYS A 244 -28.34 -15.15 -26.39
CA LYS A 244 -26.89 -15.23 -26.58
C LYS A 244 -26.13 -15.46 -25.28
N MET A 245 -26.58 -14.87 -24.16
CA MET A 245 -25.98 -15.11 -22.85
C MET A 245 -26.11 -16.58 -22.47
N LEU A 246 -27.31 -17.14 -22.64
CA LEU A 246 -27.59 -18.54 -22.37
C LEU A 246 -26.73 -19.47 -23.23
N GLU A 247 -26.59 -19.17 -24.53
CA GLU A 247 -25.72 -19.93 -25.46
C GLU A 247 -24.25 -19.86 -25.02
N ALA A 248 -23.75 -18.66 -24.72
CA ALA A 248 -22.38 -18.45 -24.29
C ALA A 248 -22.07 -19.19 -22.98
N CYS A 249 -22.93 -19.06 -21.97
CA CYS A 249 -22.79 -19.75 -20.70
C CYS A 249 -22.84 -21.27 -20.88
N LYS A 250 -23.77 -21.83 -21.66
CA LYS A 250 -23.82 -23.28 -21.95
C LYS A 250 -22.52 -23.78 -22.57
N SER A 251 -22.01 -23.07 -23.59
CA SER A 251 -20.77 -23.43 -24.26
C SER A 251 -19.57 -23.42 -23.31
N MET A 252 -19.49 -22.43 -22.40
CA MET A 252 -18.37 -22.33 -21.45
C MET A 252 -18.49 -23.31 -20.28
N LEU A 253 -19.68 -23.47 -19.69
CA LEU A 253 -19.93 -24.33 -18.53
C LEU A 253 -19.74 -25.82 -18.84
N SER A 254 -19.92 -26.24 -20.09
CA SER A 254 -19.57 -27.61 -20.53
C SER A 254 -18.09 -27.97 -20.34
N ARG A 255 -17.23 -26.98 -20.07
CA ARG A 255 -15.77 -27.14 -19.95
C ARG A 255 -15.21 -26.62 -18.63
N ILE A 256 -15.89 -25.72 -17.93
CA ILE A 256 -15.43 -25.11 -16.68
C ILE A 256 -16.55 -25.07 -15.64
N ASP A 257 -16.21 -25.33 -14.38
CA ASP A 257 -17.09 -25.10 -13.23
C ASP A 257 -16.86 -23.68 -12.70
N ASP A 258 -17.74 -22.74 -13.06
CA ASP A 258 -17.61 -21.31 -12.74
C ASP A 258 -18.94 -20.73 -12.21
N TYR A 259 -18.89 -20.25 -10.96
CA TYR A 259 -20.07 -19.73 -10.25
C TYR A 259 -20.68 -18.49 -10.91
N GLU A 260 -19.88 -17.58 -11.45
CA GLU A 260 -20.37 -16.36 -12.11
C GLU A 260 -21.15 -16.72 -13.38
N LEU A 261 -20.64 -17.68 -14.16
CA LEU A 261 -21.32 -18.18 -15.35
C LEU A 261 -22.65 -18.87 -15.00
N LEU A 262 -22.69 -19.65 -13.91
CA LEU A 262 -23.94 -20.28 -13.42
C LEU A 262 -24.99 -19.24 -13.02
N CYS A 263 -24.57 -18.17 -12.33
CA CYS A 263 -25.45 -17.06 -11.97
C CYS A 263 -25.99 -16.33 -13.22
N LYS A 264 -25.13 -16.07 -14.20
CA LYS A 264 -25.51 -15.41 -15.47
C LYS A 264 -26.43 -16.28 -16.32
N LEU A 265 -26.18 -17.59 -16.37
CA LEU A 265 -27.05 -18.56 -17.02
C LEU A 265 -28.44 -18.56 -16.39
N THR A 266 -28.50 -18.58 -15.05
CA THR A 266 -29.76 -18.56 -14.29
C THR A 266 -30.53 -17.27 -14.54
N GLU A 267 -29.86 -16.13 -14.51
CA GLU A 267 -30.44 -14.81 -14.81
C GLU A 267 -31.03 -14.77 -16.22
N ALA A 268 -30.28 -15.21 -17.23
CA ALA A 268 -30.74 -15.24 -18.62
C ALA A 268 -31.92 -16.20 -18.82
N ALA A 269 -31.87 -17.40 -18.24
CA ALA A 269 -32.96 -18.36 -18.35
C ALA A 269 -34.26 -17.86 -17.68
N HIS A 270 -34.14 -17.21 -16.51
CA HIS A 270 -35.26 -16.57 -15.84
C HIS A 270 -35.88 -15.46 -16.69
N ASN A 271 -35.06 -14.58 -17.29
CA ASN A 271 -35.55 -13.52 -18.18
C ASN A 271 -36.27 -14.08 -19.42
N LEU A 272 -35.83 -15.24 -19.91
CA LEU A 272 -36.48 -15.99 -20.99
C LEU A 272 -37.70 -16.80 -20.52
N SER A 273 -38.18 -16.60 -19.30
CA SER A 273 -39.37 -17.25 -18.73
C SER A 273 -39.28 -18.78 -18.66
N TRP A 274 -38.07 -19.33 -18.50
CA TRP A 274 -37.90 -20.75 -18.18
C TRP A 274 -38.45 -21.03 -16.79
N ASN A 275 -38.91 -22.25 -16.52
CA ASN A 275 -39.33 -22.62 -15.16
C ASN A 275 -38.13 -23.04 -14.29
N LYS A 276 -38.29 -22.92 -12.97
CA LYS A 276 -37.26 -23.22 -11.97
C LYS A 276 -36.67 -24.63 -12.13
N THR A 277 -37.52 -25.63 -12.34
CA THR A 277 -37.11 -27.05 -12.43
C THR A 277 -36.21 -27.29 -13.64
N ASP A 278 -36.53 -26.72 -14.80
CA ASP A 278 -35.74 -26.84 -16.02
C ASP A 278 -34.36 -26.18 -15.86
N VAL A 279 -34.29 -25.05 -15.15
CA VAL A 279 -33.01 -24.38 -14.87
C VAL A 279 -32.13 -25.23 -13.95
N ILE A 280 -32.70 -25.83 -12.89
CA ILE A 280 -31.97 -26.74 -12.00
C ILE A 280 -31.44 -27.93 -12.79
N GLN A 281 -32.27 -28.58 -13.60
CA GLN A 281 -31.87 -29.71 -14.43
C GLN A 281 -30.76 -29.33 -15.41
N LEU A 282 -30.86 -28.15 -16.04
CA LEU A 282 -29.83 -27.65 -16.94
C LEU A 282 -28.50 -27.46 -16.20
N VAL A 283 -28.50 -26.77 -15.06
CA VAL A 283 -27.30 -26.52 -14.25
C VAL A 283 -26.64 -27.84 -13.82
N ASP A 284 -27.43 -28.78 -13.30
CA ASP A 284 -26.94 -30.10 -12.90
C ASP A 284 -26.36 -30.87 -14.09
N SER A 285 -26.99 -30.79 -15.27
CA SER A 285 -26.53 -31.51 -16.46
C SER A 285 -25.23 -30.95 -17.05
N LEU A 286 -24.99 -29.64 -16.92
CA LEU A 286 -23.82 -28.98 -17.51
C LEU A 286 -22.55 -29.20 -16.69
N VAL A 287 -22.65 -29.17 -15.36
CA VAL A 287 -21.48 -29.15 -14.46
C VAL A 287 -21.45 -30.35 -13.50
N GLY A 288 -22.60 -30.94 -13.17
CA GLY A 288 -22.73 -32.05 -12.22
C GLY A 288 -22.84 -31.61 -10.76
N ASP A 289 -22.50 -32.50 -9.83
CA ASP A 289 -22.59 -32.26 -8.38
C ASP A 289 -21.30 -31.62 -7.82
N SER A 290 -21.22 -30.29 -7.87
CA SER A 290 -20.10 -29.49 -7.38
C SER A 290 -20.51 -28.51 -6.27
N ARG A 291 -19.53 -27.84 -5.65
CA ARG A 291 -19.79 -26.75 -4.69
C ARG A 291 -20.60 -25.64 -5.34
N ASN A 292 -20.22 -25.22 -6.54
CA ASN A 292 -20.84 -24.09 -7.24
C ASN A 292 -22.25 -24.43 -7.71
N THR A 293 -22.53 -25.66 -8.16
CA THR A 293 -23.89 -26.03 -8.57
C THR A 293 -24.83 -26.11 -7.38
N ARG A 294 -24.36 -26.63 -6.23
CA ARG A 294 -25.12 -26.59 -4.97
C ARG A 294 -25.42 -25.17 -4.50
N LEU A 295 -24.45 -24.26 -4.55
CA LEU A 295 -24.66 -22.84 -4.23
C LEU A 295 -25.59 -22.16 -5.24
N CYS A 296 -25.45 -22.48 -6.53
CA CYS A 296 -26.30 -21.94 -7.58
C CYS A 296 -27.78 -22.32 -7.38
N ARG A 297 -28.10 -23.47 -6.77
CA ARG A 297 -29.50 -23.76 -6.40
C ARG A 297 -30.08 -22.76 -5.39
N LEU A 298 -29.28 -22.26 -4.46
CA LEU A 298 -29.70 -21.18 -3.55
C LEU A 298 -29.97 -19.88 -4.32
N GLU A 299 -29.13 -19.56 -5.31
CA GLU A 299 -29.35 -18.41 -6.20
C GLU A 299 -30.60 -18.57 -7.07
N ILE A 300 -30.85 -19.79 -7.58
CA ILE A 300 -32.06 -20.12 -8.33
C ILE A 300 -33.28 -19.86 -7.45
N ASP A 301 -33.31 -20.35 -6.21
CA ASP A 301 -34.41 -20.08 -5.29
C ASP A 301 -34.64 -18.57 -5.08
N LEU A 302 -33.56 -17.81 -4.87
CA LEU A 302 -33.65 -16.36 -4.70
C LEU A 302 -34.18 -15.65 -5.95
N LYS A 303 -33.78 -16.10 -7.14
CA LYS A 303 -34.23 -15.50 -8.40
C LYS A 303 -35.70 -15.80 -8.68
N PHE A 304 -36.13 -17.04 -8.48
CA PHE A 304 -37.48 -17.49 -8.82
C PHE A 304 -38.51 -17.23 -7.71
N ASP A 305 -38.14 -17.46 -6.45
CA ASP A 305 -39.05 -17.45 -5.30
C ASP A 305 -38.79 -16.31 -4.31
N ARG A 306 -37.70 -15.55 -4.49
CA ARG A 306 -37.24 -14.46 -3.61
C ARG A 306 -36.91 -14.88 -2.18
N LYS A 307 -36.74 -16.18 -1.95
CA LYS A 307 -36.36 -16.79 -0.66
C LYS A 307 -35.58 -18.07 -0.95
N ILE A 308 -34.76 -18.51 0.00
CA ILE A 308 -34.05 -19.79 -0.10
C ILE A 308 -34.96 -20.91 0.40
N ASP A 309 -35.12 -21.97 -0.39
CA ASP A 309 -35.93 -23.11 -0.01
C ASP A 309 -35.16 -24.07 0.89
N ARG A 310 -35.89 -24.73 1.80
CA ARG A 310 -35.34 -25.75 2.70
C ARG A 310 -34.64 -26.89 1.93
N GLU A 311 -35.18 -27.28 0.78
CA GLU A 311 -34.63 -28.35 -0.05
C GLU A 311 -33.24 -28.01 -0.58
N SER A 312 -33.07 -26.84 -1.20
CA SER A 312 -31.77 -26.39 -1.74
C SER A 312 -30.73 -26.18 -0.63
N LEU A 313 -31.14 -25.63 0.52
CA LEU A 313 -30.25 -25.50 1.67
C LEU A 313 -29.81 -26.86 2.23
N THR A 314 -30.76 -27.79 2.38
CA THR A 314 -30.48 -29.16 2.82
C THR A 314 -29.54 -29.86 1.83
N TYR A 315 -29.78 -29.66 0.53
CA TYR A 315 -28.91 -30.17 -0.52
C TYR A 315 -27.50 -29.59 -0.38
N TYR A 316 -27.29 -28.29 -0.23
CA TYR A 316 -25.95 -27.74 -0.01
C TYR A 316 -25.29 -28.31 1.25
N LEU A 317 -26.00 -28.26 2.38
CA LEU A 317 -25.47 -28.64 3.68
C LEU A 317 -25.13 -30.12 3.77
N SER A 318 -25.83 -31.01 3.06
CA SER A 318 -25.57 -32.46 3.09
C SER A 318 -24.13 -32.86 2.74
N LYS A 319 -23.36 -31.98 2.08
CA LYS A 319 -21.97 -32.23 1.66
C LYS A 319 -20.98 -31.23 2.25
N TYR A 320 -21.44 -30.01 2.57
CA TYR A 320 -20.55 -28.90 2.92
C TYR A 320 -20.64 -28.44 4.38
N HIS A 321 -21.59 -28.92 5.20
CA HIS A 321 -21.73 -28.46 6.60
C HIS A 321 -20.43 -28.57 7.43
N ASN A 322 -19.64 -29.62 7.19
CA ASN A 322 -18.35 -29.88 7.84
C ASN A 322 -17.13 -29.52 6.97
N LYS A 323 -17.28 -28.57 6.05
CA LYS A 323 -16.17 -28.02 5.27
C LYS A 323 -15.87 -26.58 5.72
N PRO A 324 -14.60 -26.16 5.82
CA PRO A 324 -14.26 -24.82 6.33
C PRO A 324 -14.88 -23.66 5.55
N CYS A 325 -15.28 -23.89 4.28
CA CYS A 325 -15.90 -22.88 3.43
C CYS A 325 -17.38 -22.60 3.77
N CYS A 326 -18.07 -23.48 4.48
CA CYS A 326 -19.53 -23.41 4.67
C CYS A 326 -20.00 -22.11 5.29
N SER A 327 -19.35 -21.68 6.38
CA SER A 327 -19.71 -20.43 7.04
C SER A 327 -19.50 -19.22 6.13
N HIS A 328 -18.47 -19.23 5.29
CA HIS A 328 -18.22 -18.16 4.32
C HIS A 328 -19.27 -18.17 3.20
N ASP A 329 -19.58 -19.35 2.66
CA ASP A 329 -20.57 -19.53 1.59
C ASP A 329 -21.96 -19.06 2.02
N LEU A 330 -22.43 -19.51 3.19
CA LEU A 330 -23.74 -19.12 3.70
C LEU A 330 -23.79 -17.68 4.20
N SER A 331 -22.65 -17.08 4.55
CA SER A 331 -22.59 -15.65 4.90
C SER A 331 -22.97 -14.76 3.72
N HIS A 332 -22.78 -15.19 2.47
CA HIS A 332 -23.24 -14.46 1.28
C HIS A 332 -24.77 -14.30 1.26
N PHE A 333 -25.48 -15.29 1.80
CA PHE A 333 -26.94 -15.38 1.81
C PHE A 333 -27.57 -14.98 3.15
N LYS A 334 -26.78 -14.44 4.08
CA LYS A 334 -27.18 -14.27 5.49
C LYS A 334 -28.48 -13.47 5.66
N ASP A 335 -28.70 -12.47 4.81
CA ASP A 335 -29.85 -11.57 4.90
C ASP A 335 -31.13 -12.18 4.28
N GLN A 336 -30.98 -13.15 3.38
CA GLN A 336 -32.10 -13.81 2.68
C GLN A 336 -32.45 -15.18 3.27
N LEU A 337 -31.59 -15.70 4.14
CA LEU A 337 -31.70 -17.01 4.75
C LEU A 337 -32.58 -16.92 6.03
N ASP A 338 -33.68 -17.68 6.05
CA ASP A 338 -34.49 -17.82 7.26
C ASP A 338 -33.63 -18.46 8.37
N ARG A 339 -33.37 -17.68 9.42
CA ARG A 339 -32.45 -18.05 10.50
C ARG A 339 -32.93 -19.28 11.28
N GLN A 340 -34.23 -19.42 11.49
CA GLN A 340 -34.79 -20.54 12.25
C GLN A 340 -34.72 -21.82 11.41
N MET A 341 -35.15 -21.75 10.16
CA MET A 341 -35.07 -22.85 9.20
C MET A 341 -33.63 -23.32 9.00
N ALA A 342 -32.70 -22.38 8.80
CA ALA A 342 -31.30 -22.74 8.60
C ALA A 342 -30.66 -23.37 9.83
N LYS A 343 -30.99 -22.88 11.04
CA LYS A 343 -30.53 -23.49 12.28
C LYS A 343 -31.04 -24.92 12.42
N GLU A 344 -32.32 -25.17 12.10
CA GLU A 344 -32.91 -26.52 12.13
C GLU A 344 -32.22 -27.46 11.15
N VAL A 345 -32.06 -27.04 9.89
CA VAL A 345 -31.40 -27.86 8.85
C VAL A 345 -29.95 -28.13 9.24
N PHE A 346 -29.20 -27.12 9.69
CA PHE A 346 -27.80 -27.29 10.07
C PHE A 346 -27.66 -28.26 11.26
N THR A 347 -28.51 -28.14 12.27
CA THR A 347 -28.49 -29.02 13.45
C THR A 347 -28.86 -30.47 13.10
N SER A 348 -29.57 -30.69 11.99
CA SER A 348 -29.91 -32.04 11.52
C SER A 348 -28.79 -32.75 10.75
N CYS A 349 -27.68 -32.06 10.44
CA CYS A 349 -26.57 -32.64 9.68
C CYS A 349 -25.62 -33.43 10.59
N GLU A 350 -25.30 -34.67 10.18
CA GLU A 350 -24.36 -35.55 10.86
C GLU A 350 -23.18 -35.91 9.94
N PRO A 351 -21.94 -36.04 10.46
CA PRO A 351 -21.55 -35.95 11.87
C PRO A 351 -21.28 -34.51 12.37
N SER A 352 -21.54 -34.23 13.65
CA SER A 352 -21.15 -32.98 14.33
C SER A 352 -19.66 -32.96 14.71
N ASP A 353 -18.78 -32.85 13.72
CA ASP A 353 -17.33 -32.73 13.94
C ASP A 353 -16.89 -31.29 14.31
N VAL A 354 -15.60 -31.09 14.56
CA VAL A 354 -15.04 -29.77 14.94
C VAL A 354 -15.29 -28.69 13.88
N ILE A 355 -15.33 -29.05 12.60
CA ILE A 355 -15.57 -28.10 11.51
C ILE A 355 -17.05 -27.74 11.45
N HIS A 356 -17.95 -28.73 11.60
CA HIS A 356 -19.39 -28.51 11.76
C HIS A 356 -19.66 -27.51 12.89
N ASP A 357 -19.16 -27.78 14.10
CA ASP A 357 -19.43 -26.96 15.29
C ASP A 357 -18.85 -25.54 15.12
N THR A 358 -17.66 -25.42 14.53
CA THR A 358 -17.05 -24.11 14.25
C THR A 358 -17.83 -23.31 13.21
N ASN A 359 -18.33 -23.96 12.15
CA ASN A 359 -19.19 -23.31 11.16
C ASN A 359 -20.51 -22.86 11.79
N SER A 360 -21.12 -23.72 12.60
CA SER A 360 -22.33 -23.42 13.37
C SER A 360 -22.12 -22.22 14.30
N PHE A 361 -20.94 -22.14 14.95
CA PHE A 361 -20.56 -21.00 15.78
C PHE A 361 -20.44 -19.71 14.97
N LYS A 362 -19.70 -19.73 13.86
CA LYS A 362 -19.50 -18.56 12.97
C LYS A 362 -20.81 -18.02 12.41
N LEU A 363 -21.76 -18.91 12.12
CA LEU A 363 -23.10 -18.55 11.63
C LEU A 363 -24.07 -18.13 12.75
N GLY A 364 -23.67 -18.28 14.02
CA GLY A 364 -24.51 -17.96 15.18
C GLY A 364 -25.68 -18.93 15.37
N PHE A 365 -25.48 -20.20 14.97
CA PHE A 365 -26.42 -21.31 15.12
C PHE A 365 -26.09 -22.20 16.31
N LEU A 366 -24.82 -22.23 16.74
CA LEU A 366 -24.38 -23.02 17.88
C LEU A 366 -25.00 -22.49 19.18
N SER A 367 -25.52 -23.40 20.01
CA SER A 367 -26.20 -23.05 21.28
C SER A 367 -25.23 -22.84 22.45
N THR A 368 -24.01 -23.36 22.35
CA THR A 368 -22.98 -23.26 23.40
C THR A 368 -22.07 -22.06 23.19
N ASP A 369 -21.50 -21.54 24.28
CA ASP A 369 -20.48 -20.49 24.23
C ASP A 369 -19.15 -20.99 23.63
N SER A 370 -18.27 -20.06 23.30
CA SER A 370 -16.96 -20.34 22.68
C SER A 370 -16.06 -21.20 23.57
N ILE A 371 -16.14 -21.04 24.90
CA ILE A 371 -15.35 -21.81 25.88
C ILE A 371 -15.78 -23.28 25.87
N THR A 372 -17.08 -23.55 25.99
CA THR A 372 -17.63 -24.91 26.02
C THR A 372 -17.39 -25.61 24.69
N ALA A 373 -17.58 -24.90 23.58
CA ALA A 373 -17.29 -25.42 22.24
C ALA A 373 -15.80 -25.75 22.06
N PHE A 374 -14.90 -24.90 22.58
CA PHE A 374 -13.46 -25.15 22.54
C PHE A 374 -13.08 -26.38 23.37
N GLN A 375 -13.58 -26.49 24.60
CA GLN A 375 -13.31 -27.64 25.47
C GLN A 375 -13.75 -28.96 24.86
N ARG A 376 -14.92 -28.98 24.19
CA ARG A 376 -15.45 -30.17 23.53
C ARG A 376 -14.46 -30.74 22.51
N HIS A 377 -13.80 -29.87 21.75
CA HIS A 377 -12.96 -30.25 20.62
C HIS A 377 -11.46 -30.08 20.86
N LYS A 378 -11.03 -29.60 22.04
CA LYS A 378 -9.61 -29.33 22.34
C LYS A 378 -8.68 -30.51 22.01
N PHE A 379 -9.15 -31.74 22.19
CA PHE A 379 -8.38 -32.95 21.88
C PHE A 379 -7.96 -33.06 20.40
N THR A 380 -8.60 -32.32 19.47
CA THR A 380 -8.21 -32.33 18.05
C THR A 380 -6.87 -31.64 17.82
N LEU A 381 -6.45 -30.72 18.70
CA LEU A 381 -5.17 -30.00 18.59
C LEU A 381 -3.95 -30.94 18.67
N SER A 382 -4.04 -32.03 19.44
CA SER A 382 -2.95 -33.01 19.53
C SER A 382 -2.86 -33.93 18.31
N ASN A 383 -3.96 -34.08 17.56
CA ASN A 383 -4.09 -35.06 16.49
C ASN A 383 -3.88 -34.46 15.09
N GLN A 384 -3.95 -33.13 14.97
CA GLN A 384 -3.75 -32.44 13.69
C GLN A 384 -2.26 -32.31 13.33
N VAL A 385 -1.97 -32.21 12.04
CA VAL A 385 -0.63 -31.86 11.56
C VAL A 385 -0.36 -30.42 11.98
N LYS A 386 0.81 -30.15 12.59
CA LYS A 386 1.11 -28.81 13.11
C LYS A 386 1.01 -27.68 12.07
N THR A 387 1.27 -27.99 10.80
CA THR A 387 1.20 -27.03 9.69
C THR A 387 -0.22 -26.71 9.25
N ASP A 388 -1.21 -27.52 9.65
CA ASP A 388 -2.61 -27.32 9.33
C ASP A 388 -3.26 -26.49 10.43
N TYR A 389 -3.83 -25.35 10.05
CA TYR A 389 -4.41 -24.43 11.02
C TYR A 389 -5.67 -25.00 11.64
N SER A 390 -5.75 -24.98 12.97
CA SER A 390 -6.96 -25.42 13.64
C SER A 390 -8.09 -24.43 13.45
N THR A 391 -9.29 -24.93 13.16
CA THR A 391 -10.51 -24.14 13.13
C THR A 391 -10.93 -23.63 14.51
N LEU A 392 -10.42 -24.26 15.58
CA LEU A 392 -10.62 -23.83 16.97
C LEU A 392 -10.10 -22.43 17.29
N SER A 393 -9.15 -21.94 16.50
CA SER A 393 -8.68 -20.56 16.57
C SER A 393 -9.82 -19.55 16.50
N SER A 394 -10.89 -19.82 15.76
CA SER A 394 -12.05 -18.93 15.69
C SER A 394 -12.78 -18.77 17.03
N LEU A 395 -12.79 -19.80 17.87
CA LEU A 395 -13.38 -19.75 19.22
C LEU A 395 -12.45 -18.99 20.18
N ILE A 396 -11.14 -19.21 20.09
CA ILE A 396 -10.13 -18.47 20.86
C ILE A 396 -10.16 -16.98 20.50
N MET A 397 -10.27 -16.67 19.21
CA MET A 397 -10.32 -15.30 18.73
C MET A 397 -11.59 -14.57 19.18
N ASP A 398 -12.74 -15.24 19.28
CA ASP A 398 -13.94 -14.63 19.88
C ASP A 398 -13.72 -14.23 21.35
N MET A 399 -13.12 -15.12 22.16
CA MET A 399 -12.77 -14.82 23.55
C MET A 399 -11.79 -13.64 23.66
N VAL A 400 -10.80 -13.57 22.77
CA VAL A 400 -9.81 -12.49 22.74
C VAL A 400 -10.47 -11.17 22.32
N GLN A 401 -11.29 -11.18 21.27
CA GLN A 401 -11.99 -9.99 20.80
C GLN A 401 -12.99 -9.45 21.83
N ASP A 402 -13.64 -10.32 22.61
CA ASP A 402 -14.47 -9.93 23.76
C ASP A 402 -13.69 -9.11 24.80
N LEU A 403 -12.42 -9.46 25.02
CA LEU A 403 -11.56 -8.80 26.00
C LEU A 403 -10.97 -7.48 25.49
N VAL A 404 -10.64 -7.38 24.20
CA VAL A 404 -9.81 -6.28 23.69
C VAL A 404 -10.45 -5.41 22.61
N ILE A 405 -11.59 -5.81 22.05
CA ILE A 405 -12.26 -5.09 20.96
C ILE A 405 -13.68 -4.66 21.33
N LYS A 406 -14.50 -5.58 21.88
CA LYS A 406 -15.91 -5.27 22.17
C LYS A 406 -16.09 -4.25 23.32
N LYS A 407 -15.03 -3.97 24.09
CA LYS A 407 -14.99 -3.03 25.22
C LYS A 407 -13.64 -2.33 25.28
N GLU A 408 -13.57 -1.18 25.96
CA GLU A 408 -12.30 -0.53 26.28
C GLU A 408 -11.42 -1.46 27.12
N PRO A 409 -10.25 -1.90 26.60
CA PRO A 409 -9.43 -2.88 27.26
C PRO A 409 -8.72 -2.29 28.48
N THR A 410 -8.88 -2.93 29.64
CA THR A 410 -7.98 -2.69 30.77
C THR A 410 -6.67 -3.45 30.58
N LEU A 411 -5.62 -3.06 31.33
CA LEU A 411 -4.35 -3.80 31.34
C LEU A 411 -4.55 -5.29 31.67
N ASN A 412 -5.46 -5.59 32.59
CA ASN A 412 -5.83 -6.95 32.97
C ASN A 412 -6.46 -7.72 31.79
N ASN A 413 -7.31 -7.07 30.98
CA ASN A 413 -7.89 -7.71 29.79
C ASN A 413 -6.83 -8.06 28.75
N VAL A 414 -5.89 -7.15 28.48
CA VAL A 414 -4.82 -7.37 27.50
C VAL A 414 -3.89 -8.50 27.93
N LEU A 415 -3.47 -8.53 29.20
CA LEU A 415 -2.59 -9.59 29.71
C LEU A 415 -3.30 -10.96 29.80
N LEU A 416 -4.60 -10.98 30.10
CA LEU A 416 -5.41 -12.20 30.03
C LEU A 416 -5.51 -12.72 28.59
N ALA A 417 -5.78 -11.84 27.62
CA ALA A 417 -5.81 -12.21 26.21
C ALA A 417 -4.47 -12.76 25.72
N LEU A 418 -3.35 -12.13 26.09
CA LEU A 418 -2.01 -12.66 25.82
C LEU A 418 -1.78 -14.03 26.47
N SER A 419 -2.27 -14.25 27.69
CA SER A 419 -2.16 -15.56 28.35
C SER A 419 -2.88 -16.63 27.54
N ILE A 420 -4.10 -16.35 27.07
CA ILE A 420 -4.87 -17.30 26.24
C ILE A 420 -4.13 -17.58 24.92
N LEU A 421 -3.70 -16.53 24.22
CA LEU A 421 -3.05 -16.66 22.90
C LEU A 421 -1.71 -17.39 22.97
N GLU A 422 -0.84 -17.03 23.93
CA GLU A 422 0.48 -17.64 24.08
C GLU A 422 0.38 -19.14 24.41
N ASN A 423 -0.60 -19.55 25.23
CA ASN A 423 -0.84 -20.96 25.50
C ASN A 423 -1.39 -21.69 24.27
N TYR A 424 -2.36 -21.09 23.57
CA TYR A 424 -2.91 -21.69 22.34
C TYR A 424 -1.85 -21.84 21.25
N GLN A 425 -0.95 -20.87 21.09
CA GLN A 425 0.14 -20.92 20.10
C GLN A 425 1.13 -22.08 20.36
N ILE A 426 1.23 -22.59 21.59
CA ILE A 426 2.05 -23.77 21.87
C ILE A 426 1.41 -25.03 21.25
N GLU A 427 0.07 -25.09 21.27
CA GLU A 427 -0.73 -26.19 20.72
C GLU A 427 -0.89 -26.07 19.19
N ASP A 428 -0.97 -24.84 18.64
CA ASP A 428 -1.14 -24.53 17.20
C ASP A 428 -0.08 -23.53 16.68
N PRO A 429 1.20 -23.95 16.55
CA PRO A 429 2.35 -23.03 16.43
C PRO A 429 2.43 -22.23 15.13
N PHE A 430 1.80 -22.69 14.05
CA PHE A 430 1.85 -22.00 12.76
C PHE A 430 0.62 -21.14 12.50
N ASN A 431 -0.33 -21.07 13.45
CA ASN A 431 -1.52 -20.24 13.32
C ASN A 431 -1.15 -18.75 13.26
N TYR A 432 -1.39 -18.15 12.09
CA TYR A 432 -1.01 -16.77 11.84
C TYR A 432 -1.96 -15.77 12.51
N GLU A 433 -3.24 -16.08 12.65
CA GLU A 433 -4.25 -15.17 13.23
C GLU A 433 -3.90 -14.88 14.70
N THR A 434 -3.63 -15.93 15.46
CA THR A 434 -3.23 -15.81 16.86
C THR A 434 -1.86 -15.16 16.99
N SER A 435 -0.90 -15.49 16.11
CA SER A 435 0.42 -14.84 16.07
C SER A 435 0.33 -13.33 15.86
N VAL A 436 -0.50 -12.90 14.90
CA VAL A 436 -0.74 -11.48 14.58
C VAL A 436 -1.32 -10.74 15.78
N TRP A 437 -2.27 -11.34 16.49
CA TRP A 437 -2.82 -10.75 17.70
C TRP A 437 -1.83 -10.71 18.87
N ILE A 438 -0.98 -11.72 19.04
CA ILE A 438 0.11 -11.67 20.04
C ILE A 438 1.03 -10.48 19.77
N ILE A 439 1.48 -10.31 18.52
CA ILE A 439 2.35 -9.19 18.11
C ILE A 439 1.65 -7.86 18.43
N THR A 440 0.38 -7.75 18.03
CA THR A 440 -0.43 -6.54 18.20
C THR A 440 -0.63 -6.17 19.66
N LEU A 441 -0.91 -7.14 20.54
CA LEU A 441 -1.09 -6.88 21.97
C LEU A 441 0.23 -6.56 22.66
N TYR A 442 1.35 -7.18 22.29
CA TYR A 442 2.67 -6.75 22.78
C TYR A 442 3.03 -5.35 22.31
N MET A 443 2.70 -4.99 21.06
CA MET A 443 2.89 -3.63 20.54
C MET A 443 2.02 -2.62 21.29
N HIS A 444 0.75 -2.96 21.57
CA HIS A 444 -0.13 -2.16 22.42
C HIS A 444 0.49 -1.91 23.80
N LEU A 445 1.09 -2.92 24.42
CA LEU A 445 1.76 -2.77 25.72
C LEU A 445 3.09 -1.99 25.65
N GLY A 446 3.59 -1.68 24.45
CA GLY A 446 4.90 -1.05 24.24
C GLY A 446 6.08 -2.02 24.35
N LEU A 447 5.84 -3.33 24.31
CA LEU A 447 6.83 -4.40 24.51
C LEU A 447 7.42 -4.89 23.18
N VAL A 448 7.99 -3.96 22.41
CA VAL A 448 8.47 -4.20 21.04
C VAL A 448 9.42 -5.41 20.91
N PRO A 449 10.37 -5.67 21.83
CA PRO A 449 11.23 -6.86 21.72
C PRO A 449 10.46 -8.18 21.74
N ALA A 450 9.38 -8.28 22.54
CA ALA A 450 8.54 -9.47 22.60
C ALA A 450 7.70 -9.61 21.32
N ALA A 451 7.13 -8.49 20.84
CA ALA A 451 6.42 -8.45 19.55
C ALA A 451 7.33 -8.85 18.38
N TYR A 452 8.57 -8.37 18.36
CA TYR A 452 9.54 -8.69 17.31
C TYR A 452 9.90 -10.17 17.28
N ALA A 453 10.09 -10.80 18.44
CA ALA A 453 10.38 -12.22 18.51
C ALA A 453 9.30 -13.06 17.81
N ARG A 454 8.01 -12.73 18.04
CA ARG A 454 6.88 -13.38 17.39
C ARG A 454 6.73 -13.01 15.91
N TYR A 455 7.05 -11.78 15.56
CA TYR A 455 7.02 -11.31 14.18
C TYR A 455 7.99 -12.06 13.26
N LEU A 456 9.15 -12.49 13.78
CA LEU A 456 10.12 -13.27 13.02
C LEU A 456 9.54 -14.59 12.49
N ASP A 457 8.61 -15.20 13.23
CA ASP A 457 7.97 -16.47 12.88
C ASP A 457 7.07 -16.35 11.64
N LEU A 458 6.56 -15.14 11.33
CA LEU A 458 5.73 -14.87 10.15
C LEU A 458 6.50 -14.95 8.83
N ASN A 459 7.85 -14.91 8.86
CA ASN A 459 8.72 -15.10 7.69
C ASN A 459 8.36 -14.23 6.46
N LEU A 460 7.98 -12.98 6.70
CA LEU A 460 7.51 -12.05 5.66
C LEU A 460 8.60 -11.73 4.63
N LYS A 461 8.21 -11.68 3.34
CA LYS A 461 9.12 -11.44 2.21
C LYS A 461 8.52 -10.46 1.20
N ASN A 462 9.39 -9.67 0.57
CA ASN A 462 9.08 -8.83 -0.59
C ASN A 462 7.82 -7.96 -0.35
N LEU A 463 6.75 -8.13 -1.16
CA LEU A 463 5.54 -7.31 -1.09
C LEU A 463 4.74 -7.46 0.20
N GLN A 464 4.92 -8.54 0.94
CA GLN A 464 4.32 -8.67 2.27
C GLN A 464 4.83 -7.58 3.21
N ASN A 465 6.02 -7.03 2.95
CA ASN A 465 6.55 -5.92 3.74
C ASN A 465 5.77 -4.61 3.53
N ASP A 466 5.09 -4.44 2.40
CA ASP A 466 4.25 -3.26 2.14
C ASP A 466 2.88 -3.37 2.84
N SER A 467 2.41 -4.60 3.04
CA SER A 467 1.05 -4.90 3.50
C SER A 467 0.96 -5.27 4.98
N VAL A 468 1.98 -5.90 5.57
CA VAL A 468 1.91 -6.47 6.94
C VAL A 468 2.80 -5.72 7.93
N ASN A 469 3.91 -5.10 7.48
CA ASN A 469 4.88 -4.46 8.39
C ASN A 469 4.27 -3.38 9.28
N PHE A 470 3.15 -2.78 8.90
CA PHE A 470 2.48 -1.75 9.70
C PHE A 470 2.15 -2.24 11.12
N ILE A 471 1.89 -3.54 11.31
CA ILE A 471 1.58 -4.13 12.62
C ILE A 471 2.72 -3.94 13.62
N LEU A 472 3.98 -3.96 13.16
CA LEU A 472 5.16 -3.85 14.02
C LEU A 472 5.86 -2.48 13.88
N TYR A 473 5.96 -1.95 12.67
CA TYR A 473 6.79 -0.79 12.36
C TYR A 473 6.03 0.54 12.32
N SER A 474 4.73 0.57 12.68
CA SER A 474 4.06 1.84 12.94
C SER A 474 4.74 2.56 14.12
N ARG A 475 5.13 3.83 13.92
CA ARG A 475 5.77 4.67 14.95
C ARG A 475 7.11 4.12 15.49
N PHE A 476 7.85 3.33 14.70
CA PHE A 476 9.06 2.65 15.19
C PHE A 476 10.12 3.61 15.76
N ALA A 477 10.18 4.86 15.28
CA ALA A 477 11.15 5.85 15.77
C ALA A 477 10.93 6.25 17.23
N THR A 478 9.74 5.98 17.77
CA THR A 478 9.33 6.39 19.11
C THR A 478 8.80 5.24 19.96
N LEU A 479 8.76 4.01 19.42
CA LEU A 479 8.46 2.81 20.21
C LEU A 479 9.72 2.02 20.57
N PHE A 480 10.67 1.87 19.64
CA PHE A 480 11.92 1.15 19.90
C PHE A 480 13.06 1.62 18.98
N PRO A 481 13.64 2.81 19.26
CA PRO A 481 14.64 3.47 18.40
C PRO A 481 16.06 2.87 18.51
N GLN A 482 16.20 1.55 18.55
CA GLN A 482 17.50 0.90 18.69
C GLN A 482 18.12 0.54 17.33
N LYS A 483 18.97 1.44 16.79
CA LYS A 483 19.56 1.31 15.45
C LYS A 483 20.39 0.04 15.25
N GLU A 484 21.07 -0.41 16.31
CA GLU A 484 21.96 -1.56 16.24
C GLU A 484 21.25 -2.91 16.42
N HIS A 485 19.98 -2.89 16.86
CA HIS A 485 19.19 -4.09 17.04
C HIS A 485 18.73 -4.65 15.69
N ASP A 486 18.60 -5.98 15.63
CA ASP A 486 18.18 -6.70 14.43
C ASP A 486 16.84 -6.18 13.86
N TYR A 487 15.90 -5.83 14.76
CA TYR A 487 14.63 -5.12 14.47
C TYR A 487 14.76 -4.03 13.38
N LEU A 488 15.65 -3.05 13.56
CA LEU A 488 15.81 -1.97 12.57
C LEU A 488 16.77 -2.33 11.44
N LYS A 489 17.77 -3.19 11.68
CA LYS A 489 18.71 -3.63 10.63
C LYS A 489 17.98 -4.40 9.54
N ARG A 490 17.16 -5.38 9.91
CA ARG A 490 16.38 -6.20 8.98
C ARG A 490 15.33 -5.37 8.25
N PHE A 491 14.58 -4.54 8.97
CA PHE A 491 13.62 -3.62 8.38
C PHE A 491 14.23 -2.74 7.27
N ARG A 492 15.37 -2.08 7.54
CA ARG A 492 16.04 -1.22 6.56
C ARG A 492 16.49 -2.01 5.33
N LEU A 493 17.04 -3.20 5.54
CA LEU A 493 17.47 -4.07 4.45
C LEU A 493 16.29 -4.46 3.55
N ASP A 494 15.19 -4.89 4.15
CA ASP A 494 14.01 -5.36 3.42
C ASP A 494 13.27 -4.20 2.74
N ASN A 495 13.17 -3.04 3.38
CA ASN A 495 12.63 -1.81 2.80
C ASN A 495 13.46 -1.34 1.60
N TYR A 496 14.80 -1.34 1.73
CA TYR A 496 15.70 -1.00 0.63
C TYR A 496 15.53 -1.98 -0.55
N LYS A 497 15.49 -3.29 -0.29
CA LYS A 497 15.25 -4.29 -1.33
C LYS A 497 13.90 -4.08 -2.03
N LEU A 498 12.83 -3.82 -1.28
CA LEU A 498 11.49 -3.65 -1.83
C LEU A 498 11.39 -2.37 -2.68
N TYR A 499 11.61 -1.19 -2.10
CA TYR A 499 11.33 0.06 -2.81
C TYR A 499 12.51 0.53 -3.67
N SER A 500 13.74 0.34 -3.21
CA SER A 500 14.93 0.86 -3.90
C SER A 500 15.53 -0.10 -4.92
N ILE A 501 15.32 -1.42 -4.80
CA ILE A 501 15.78 -2.38 -5.81
C ILE A 501 14.60 -2.84 -6.67
N SER A 502 13.61 -3.50 -6.09
CA SER A 502 12.48 -4.07 -6.84
C SER A 502 11.58 -2.99 -7.43
N GLY A 503 11.28 -1.94 -6.65
CA GLY A 503 10.45 -0.81 -7.08
C GLY A 503 11.00 -0.08 -8.30
N HIS A 504 12.30 0.25 -8.31
CA HIS A 504 12.93 0.91 -9.46
C HIS A 504 13.04 0.02 -10.72
N ARG A 505 12.88 -1.30 -10.61
CA ARG A 505 12.86 -2.22 -11.76
C ARG A 505 11.47 -2.38 -12.38
N LEU A 506 10.42 -1.82 -11.78
CA LEU A 506 9.06 -1.95 -12.32
C LEU A 506 8.90 -1.40 -13.75
N PRO A 507 9.46 -0.22 -14.12
CA PRO A 507 9.44 0.24 -15.51
C PRO A 507 10.05 -0.77 -16.47
N GLN A 508 11.17 -1.39 -16.09
CA GLN A 508 11.82 -2.42 -16.91
C GLN A 508 10.94 -3.67 -17.08
N PHE A 509 10.26 -4.13 -16.03
CA PHE A 509 9.34 -5.26 -16.16
C PHE A 509 8.12 -4.94 -17.02
N ILE A 510 7.59 -3.72 -16.93
CA ILE A 510 6.51 -3.25 -17.81
C ILE A 510 6.99 -3.25 -19.26
N HIS A 511 8.20 -2.74 -19.51
CA HIS A 511 8.82 -2.75 -20.83
C HIS A 511 8.90 -4.17 -21.40
N ILE A 512 9.46 -5.11 -20.62
CA ILE A 512 9.56 -6.53 -21.02
C ILE A 512 8.18 -7.13 -21.31
N ALA A 513 7.15 -6.78 -20.53
CA ALA A 513 5.80 -7.26 -20.77
C ALA A 513 5.22 -6.75 -22.10
N MET A 514 5.55 -5.50 -22.49
CA MET A 514 5.16 -4.95 -23.78
C MET A 514 5.87 -5.65 -24.95
N GLU A 515 7.18 -5.90 -24.82
CA GLU A 515 7.97 -6.64 -25.82
C GLU A 515 7.46 -8.08 -25.99
N ARG A 516 7.12 -8.73 -24.88
CA ARG A 516 6.55 -10.10 -24.88
C ARG A 516 5.06 -10.15 -25.24
N LYS A 517 4.45 -9.02 -25.61
CA LYS A 517 3.03 -8.91 -26.01
C LYS A 517 2.05 -9.37 -24.92
N ALA A 518 2.45 -9.28 -23.64
CA ALA A 518 1.63 -9.62 -22.49
C ALA A 518 0.66 -8.47 -22.12
N TYR A 519 -0.09 -7.97 -23.11
CA TYR A 519 -0.87 -6.74 -23.01
C TYR A 519 -1.96 -6.77 -21.93
N SER A 520 -2.57 -7.94 -21.72
CA SER A 520 -3.58 -8.19 -20.68
C SER A 520 -3.13 -7.81 -19.26
N LYS A 521 -1.81 -7.80 -18.99
CA LYS A 521 -1.24 -7.48 -17.68
C LYS A 521 -0.85 -6.01 -17.51
N LEU A 522 -0.70 -5.25 -18.60
CA LEU A 522 -0.09 -3.91 -18.57
C LEU A 522 -0.84 -2.92 -17.69
N LEU A 523 -2.17 -2.87 -17.76
CA LEU A 523 -2.95 -1.95 -16.91
C LEU A 523 -2.73 -2.24 -15.43
N GLY A 524 -2.69 -3.51 -15.03
CA GLY A 524 -2.39 -3.92 -13.67
C GLY A 524 -0.95 -3.58 -13.26
N MET A 525 0.02 -3.71 -14.16
CA MET A 525 1.41 -3.34 -13.88
C MET A 525 1.59 -1.82 -13.74
N PHE A 526 0.88 -1.02 -14.54
CA PHE A 526 0.86 0.44 -14.41
C PHE A 526 0.25 0.89 -13.08
N GLU A 527 -0.90 0.31 -12.73
CA GLU A 527 -1.56 0.56 -11.45
C GLU A 527 -0.66 0.16 -10.29
N PHE A 528 -0.05 -1.02 -10.35
CA PHE A 528 0.87 -1.52 -9.34
C PHE A 528 2.07 -0.59 -9.15
N LYS A 529 2.70 -0.12 -10.23
CA LYS A 529 3.77 0.89 -10.15
C LYS A 529 3.29 2.14 -9.42
N ALA A 530 2.14 2.69 -9.80
CA ALA A 530 1.59 3.88 -9.16
C ALA A 530 1.29 3.65 -7.67
N ARG A 531 0.73 2.49 -7.30
CA ARG A 531 0.46 2.10 -5.90
C ARG A 531 1.74 1.98 -5.09
N MET A 532 2.82 1.42 -5.63
CA MET A 532 4.11 1.31 -4.94
C MET A 532 4.80 2.67 -4.74
N VAL A 533 4.70 3.58 -5.72
CA VAL A 533 5.21 4.96 -5.59
C VAL A 533 4.45 5.72 -4.49
N LYS A 534 3.14 5.52 -4.41
CA LYS A 534 2.22 6.19 -3.46
C LYS A 534 2.02 5.45 -2.14
N SER A 535 2.72 4.33 -1.91
CA SER A 535 2.48 3.46 -0.75
C SER A 535 2.57 4.24 0.56
N SER A 536 1.52 4.19 1.37
CA SER A 536 1.48 4.78 2.72
C SER A 536 2.63 4.26 3.58
N MET A 537 2.93 2.96 3.48
CA MET A 537 4.02 2.31 4.20
C MET A 537 5.39 2.87 3.77
N LYS A 538 5.63 3.06 2.47
CA LYS A 538 6.87 3.70 1.95
C LYS A 538 7.10 5.07 2.60
N TRP A 539 6.05 5.90 2.62
CA TRP A 539 6.11 7.26 3.12
C TRP A 539 6.26 7.31 4.65
N MET A 540 5.46 6.53 5.37
CA MET A 540 5.56 6.39 6.83
C MET A 540 6.98 5.97 7.24
N ASN A 541 7.54 4.95 6.58
CA ASN A 541 8.88 4.45 6.88
C ASN A 541 9.97 5.51 6.73
N LEU A 542 9.88 6.33 5.68
CA LEU A 542 10.85 7.39 5.42
C LEU A 542 10.75 8.53 6.45
N LEU A 543 9.53 8.88 6.87
CA LEU A 543 9.28 9.88 7.90
C LEU A 543 9.77 9.42 9.28
N GLU A 544 9.53 8.15 9.62
CA GLU A 544 10.03 7.54 10.85
C GLU A 544 11.58 7.46 10.84
N GLU A 545 12.23 7.13 9.73
CA GLU A 545 13.70 7.21 9.64
C GLU A 545 14.24 8.63 9.83
N LEU A 546 13.54 9.66 9.30
CA LEU A 546 13.91 11.07 9.53
C LEU A 546 13.76 11.47 11.01
N GLN A 547 12.67 11.04 11.66
CA GLN A 547 12.44 11.27 13.08
C GLN A 547 13.47 10.54 13.94
N LEU A 548 13.79 9.29 13.61
CA LEU A 548 14.83 8.49 14.27
C LEU A 548 16.22 9.11 14.09
N ALA A 549 16.51 9.65 12.91
CA ALA A 549 17.76 10.37 12.67
C ALA A 549 17.87 11.58 13.60
N ARG A 550 16.82 12.36 13.82
CA ARG A 550 16.83 13.47 14.79
C ARG A 550 17.03 12.98 16.22
N LEU A 551 16.25 11.99 16.64
CA LEU A 551 16.29 11.45 17.99
C LEU A 551 17.69 10.92 18.36
N CYS A 552 18.37 10.27 17.42
CA CYS A 552 19.70 9.70 17.62
C CYS A 552 20.86 10.58 17.08
N ASN A 553 20.64 11.86 16.77
CA ASN A 553 21.66 12.76 16.19
C ASN A 553 22.39 12.20 14.94
N GLY A 554 21.66 11.45 14.10
CA GLY A 554 22.15 10.86 12.86
C GLY A 554 22.17 11.81 11.67
N LYS A 555 22.86 11.41 10.59
CA LYS A 555 22.91 12.16 9.32
C LYS A 555 21.55 12.13 8.62
N ARG A 556 21.04 13.30 8.20
CA ARG A 556 19.71 13.45 7.55
C ARG A 556 19.78 13.65 6.04
N ASN A 557 20.90 14.11 5.48
CA ASN A 557 20.98 14.56 4.08
C ASN A 557 20.55 13.49 3.05
N ALA A 558 20.93 12.22 3.26
CA ALA A 558 20.54 11.14 2.35
C ALA A 558 19.03 10.85 2.41
N LEU A 559 18.46 10.83 3.62
CA LEU A 559 17.02 10.64 3.85
C LEU A 559 16.21 11.81 3.26
N TRP A 560 16.71 13.03 3.41
CA TRP A 560 16.10 14.22 2.82
C TRP A 560 16.10 14.17 1.29
N SER A 561 17.23 13.81 0.67
CA SER A 561 17.32 13.58 -0.77
C SER A 561 16.35 12.50 -1.24
N GLN A 562 16.17 11.44 -0.45
CA GLN A 562 15.21 10.38 -0.74
C GLN A 562 13.75 10.86 -0.63
N LEU A 563 13.43 11.71 0.36
CA LEU A 563 12.09 12.31 0.53
C LEU A 563 11.73 13.18 -0.67
N THR A 564 12.61 14.11 -1.02
CA THR A 564 12.39 15.00 -2.17
C THR A 564 12.29 14.22 -3.49
N ARG A 565 13.10 13.15 -3.68
CA ARG A 565 12.97 12.27 -4.84
C ARG A 565 11.63 11.54 -4.86
N SER A 566 11.21 10.96 -3.74
CA SER A 566 9.94 10.23 -3.64
C SER A 566 8.75 11.16 -3.90
N GLN A 567 8.84 12.42 -3.49
CA GLN A 567 7.84 13.43 -3.82
C GLN A 567 7.76 13.69 -5.31
N ARG A 568 8.90 13.88 -5.99
CA ARG A 568 8.94 14.06 -7.45
C ARG A 568 8.32 12.85 -8.17
N GLU A 569 8.63 11.63 -7.74
CA GLU A 569 8.02 10.41 -8.30
C GLU A 569 6.49 10.42 -8.13
N MET A 570 6.00 10.85 -6.96
CA MET A 570 4.57 10.94 -6.67
C MET A 570 3.85 12.00 -7.53
N GLU A 571 4.51 13.13 -7.78
CA GLU A 571 4.01 14.20 -8.65
C GLU A 571 3.90 13.75 -10.11
N LEU A 572 4.87 12.97 -10.59
CA LEU A 572 4.90 12.45 -11.96
C LEU A 572 3.75 11.47 -12.26
N VAL A 573 3.49 10.51 -11.37
CA VAL A 573 2.42 9.50 -11.56
C VAL A 573 0.99 10.07 -11.48
N GLY A 574 0.83 11.34 -11.11
CA GLY A 574 -0.44 12.07 -11.10
C GLY A 574 -1.26 11.86 -9.83
N ASN A 575 -2.15 12.80 -9.51
CA ASN A 575 -2.94 12.85 -8.26
C ASN A 575 -2.04 12.78 -7.01
N TYR A 576 -1.10 13.73 -6.89
CA TYR A 576 -0.04 13.81 -5.87
C TYR A 576 -0.55 14.05 -4.44
N LYS A 577 -1.87 14.07 -4.24
CA LYS A 577 -2.53 14.42 -2.98
C LYS A 577 -3.21 13.22 -2.30
N LYS A 578 -3.05 12.00 -2.83
CA LYS A 578 -3.64 10.78 -2.27
C LYS A 578 -2.63 9.64 -2.20
N PHE A 579 -2.44 9.08 -1.01
CA PHE A 579 -1.61 7.90 -0.79
C PHE A 579 -2.37 6.63 -1.18
N SER A 580 -1.61 5.58 -1.52
CA SER A 580 -2.14 4.22 -1.67
C SER A 580 -2.00 3.52 -0.33
N ASP A 581 -3.11 3.21 0.32
CA ASP A 581 -3.06 2.34 1.48
C ASP A 581 -3.06 0.88 1.02
N ASN A 582 -1.90 0.23 1.13
CA ASN A 582 -1.71 -1.17 0.76
C ASN A 582 -1.66 -2.10 1.99
N ARG A 583 -1.89 -1.55 3.20
CA ARG A 583 -1.93 -2.33 4.44
C ARG A 583 -3.07 -3.33 4.39
N ASP A 584 -2.77 -4.57 4.76
CA ASP A 584 -3.76 -5.62 4.88
C ASP A 584 -4.42 -5.53 6.26
N TRP A 585 -5.52 -4.78 6.37
CA TRP A 585 -6.27 -4.66 7.61
C TRP A 585 -7.08 -5.93 7.93
N ASN A 586 -7.39 -6.76 6.93
CA ASN A 586 -8.17 -7.98 7.10
C ASN A 586 -7.39 -9.04 7.88
N ILE A 587 -6.06 -8.95 7.94
CA ILE A 587 -5.21 -9.82 8.77
C ILE A 587 -5.52 -9.69 10.27
N LEU A 588 -6.12 -8.58 10.70
CA LEU A 588 -6.57 -8.35 12.08
C LEU A 588 -8.01 -8.84 12.32
N GLY A 589 -8.69 -9.31 11.27
CA GLY A 589 -10.09 -9.77 11.29
C GLY A 589 -11.03 -8.85 10.50
N THR A 590 -12.14 -9.40 10.05
CA THR A 590 -13.11 -8.72 9.14
C THR A 590 -13.90 -7.58 9.79
N ASN A 591 -13.86 -7.48 11.13
CA ASN A 591 -14.62 -6.48 11.89
C ASN A 591 -13.81 -5.23 12.22
N ILE A 592 -12.55 -5.13 11.77
CA ILE A 592 -11.68 -4.00 12.05
C ILE A 592 -11.89 -2.92 11.00
N ASN A 593 -12.37 -1.74 11.43
CA ASN A 593 -12.47 -0.56 10.59
C ASN A 593 -11.23 0.34 10.79
N PRO A 594 -10.39 0.56 9.76
CA PRO A 594 -9.22 1.45 9.84
C PRO A 594 -9.55 2.90 10.21
N GLU A 595 -10.77 3.36 9.94
CA GLU A 595 -11.22 4.72 10.27
C GLU A 595 -11.67 4.86 11.74
N SER A 596 -11.91 3.73 12.42
CA SER A 596 -12.38 3.70 13.81
C SER A 596 -11.73 2.55 14.56
N LEU A 597 -10.42 2.66 14.77
CA LEU A 597 -9.64 1.63 15.45
C LEU A 597 -9.98 1.55 16.95
N PRO A 598 -10.16 0.33 17.50
CA PRO A 598 -10.29 0.11 18.94
C PRO A 598 -8.99 0.45 19.67
N SER A 599 -9.08 0.73 20.98
CA SER A 599 -7.94 1.16 21.80
C SER A 599 -6.74 0.23 21.78
N ALA A 600 -6.96 -1.10 21.69
CA ALA A 600 -5.90 -2.09 21.51
C ALA A 600 -5.04 -1.83 20.25
N LEU A 601 -5.63 -1.25 19.21
CA LEU A 601 -5.01 -1.01 17.90
C LEU A 601 -4.59 0.45 17.67
N LYS A 602 -4.80 1.36 18.64
CA LYS A 602 -4.59 2.80 18.43
C LYS A 602 -3.16 3.21 18.08
N TYR A 603 -2.15 2.37 18.35
CA TYR A 603 -0.79 2.65 17.89
C TYR A 603 -0.65 2.59 16.36
N LEU A 604 -1.58 1.90 15.67
CA LEU A 604 -1.67 1.78 14.21
C LEU A 604 -2.45 2.93 13.56
N ASP A 605 -2.99 3.86 14.35
CA ASP A 605 -3.81 4.98 13.88
C ASP A 605 -2.94 5.99 13.11
N ILE A 606 -2.76 5.67 11.83
CA ILE A 606 -1.95 6.39 10.85
C ILE A 606 -2.78 6.46 9.57
N ASN A 607 -3.44 7.60 9.39
CA ASN A 607 -4.25 7.91 8.22
C ASN A 607 -3.45 8.76 7.21
N GLN A 608 -4.09 9.18 6.12
CA GLN A 608 -3.42 9.99 5.09
C GLN A 608 -3.03 11.38 5.61
N ASP A 609 -3.85 11.97 6.48
CA ASP A 609 -3.57 13.27 7.09
C ASP A 609 -2.34 13.19 8.01
N TYR A 610 -2.14 12.11 8.77
CA TYR A 610 -0.94 11.86 9.55
C TYR A 610 0.31 11.94 8.67
N ILE A 611 0.32 11.21 7.55
CA ILE A 611 1.46 11.18 6.62
C ILE A 611 1.71 12.58 6.04
N SER A 612 0.67 13.25 5.56
CA SER A 612 0.77 14.61 5.00
C SER A 612 1.29 15.63 6.03
N LEU A 613 0.73 15.63 7.25
CA LEU A 613 1.15 16.53 8.32
C LEU A 613 2.61 16.28 8.73
N LYS A 614 3.05 15.01 8.77
CA LYS A 614 4.45 14.67 9.04
C LYS A 614 5.39 15.09 7.91
N ILE A 615 4.96 15.01 6.64
CA ILE A 615 5.72 15.58 5.51
C ILE A 615 5.88 17.09 5.68
N VAL A 616 4.77 17.81 5.94
CA VAL A 616 4.79 19.26 6.22
C VAL A 616 5.75 19.58 7.35
N LEU A 617 5.69 18.81 8.44
CA LEU A 617 6.55 18.98 9.60
C LEU A 617 8.04 18.85 9.25
N GLU A 618 8.42 17.85 8.45
CA GLU A 618 9.82 17.67 8.03
C GLU A 618 10.31 18.85 7.16
N TYR A 619 9.47 19.34 6.25
CA TYR A 619 9.77 20.54 5.46
C TYR A 619 9.95 21.77 6.34
N ILE A 620 9.04 21.98 7.28
CA ILE A 620 9.12 23.08 8.26
C ILE A 620 10.44 23.01 9.03
N ILE A 621 10.78 21.84 9.58
CA ILE A 621 12.02 21.63 10.36
C ILE A 621 13.26 21.97 9.54
N GLU A 622 13.28 21.64 8.24
CA GLU A 622 14.42 21.93 7.36
C GLU A 622 14.54 23.42 7.01
N LEU A 623 13.42 24.15 6.97
CA LEU A 623 13.38 25.59 6.67
C LEU A 623 13.60 26.48 7.89
N VAL A 624 13.33 26.00 9.11
CA VAL A 624 13.51 26.79 10.34
C VAL A 624 14.92 27.39 10.48
N PRO A 625 16.04 26.67 10.24
CA PRO A 625 17.38 27.23 10.37
C PRO A 625 17.67 28.43 9.44
N SER A 626 17.09 28.46 8.24
CA SER A 626 17.33 29.50 7.24
C SER A 626 16.37 30.69 7.36
N ALA A 627 15.36 30.62 8.24
CA ALA A 627 14.30 31.62 8.36
C ALA A 627 13.52 31.87 7.06
N GLN A 628 13.43 30.84 6.23
CA GLN A 628 12.71 30.89 4.97
C GLN A 628 11.29 30.37 5.16
N GLN A 629 10.33 31.04 4.53
CA GLN A 629 9.01 30.48 4.28
C GLN A 629 8.93 30.02 2.83
N ASP A 630 8.24 28.92 2.60
CA ASP A 630 8.05 28.35 1.27
C ASP A 630 6.54 28.20 1.01
N SER A 631 6.04 28.94 0.03
CA SER A 631 4.62 28.94 -0.34
C SER A 631 4.11 27.54 -0.73
N ARG A 632 4.99 26.66 -1.21
CA ARG A 632 4.63 25.28 -1.57
C ARG A 632 4.30 24.44 -0.34
N VAL A 633 5.00 24.68 0.77
CA VAL A 633 4.71 24.00 2.04
C VAL A 633 3.34 24.44 2.56
N ASP A 634 3.04 25.73 2.44
CA ASP A 634 1.74 26.29 2.83
C ASP A 634 0.59 25.77 1.95
N GLU A 635 0.80 25.70 0.64
CA GLU A 635 -0.18 25.14 -0.30
C GLU A 635 -0.45 23.65 -0.01
N PHE A 636 0.59 22.88 0.29
CA PHE A 636 0.47 21.47 0.64
C PHE A 636 -0.27 21.28 1.98
N LEU A 637 0.01 22.13 2.97
CA LEU A 637 -0.75 22.15 4.23
C LEU A 637 -2.23 22.48 3.98
N ASN A 638 -2.53 23.56 3.26
CA ASN A 638 -3.90 23.97 2.95
C ASN A 638 -4.68 22.87 2.21
N THR A 639 -4.00 22.17 1.31
CA THR A 639 -4.54 20.99 0.64
C THR A 639 -4.88 19.87 1.63
N THR A 640 -3.99 19.58 2.57
CA THR A 640 -4.19 18.55 3.61
C THR A 640 -5.38 18.90 4.50
N LEU A 641 -5.53 20.18 4.85
CA LEU A 641 -6.66 20.66 5.63
C LEU A 641 -7.98 20.48 4.87
N ASN A 642 -7.99 20.67 3.55
CA ASN A 642 -9.16 20.49 2.69
C ASN A 642 -10.39 21.26 3.22
N GLY A 643 -10.19 22.51 3.62
CA GLY A 643 -11.23 23.37 4.21
C GLY A 643 -11.53 23.14 5.71
N ARG A 644 -10.93 22.13 6.35
CA ARG A 644 -11.01 21.93 7.81
C ARG A 644 -10.08 22.87 8.56
N ALA A 645 -10.41 23.15 9.83
CA ALA A 645 -9.51 23.90 10.71
C ALA A 645 -8.26 23.07 11.05
N LEU A 646 -7.10 23.73 11.14
CA LEU A 646 -5.82 23.08 11.50
C LEU A 646 -5.94 22.26 12.78
N GLU A 647 -6.53 22.84 13.83
CA GLU A 647 -6.68 22.19 15.13
C GLU A 647 -7.50 20.90 15.02
N THR A 648 -8.62 20.92 14.29
CA THR A 648 -9.45 19.74 14.07
C THR A 648 -8.70 18.63 13.33
N THR A 649 -7.92 18.97 12.30
CA THR A 649 -7.13 17.98 11.54
C THR A 649 -5.99 17.41 12.38
N LEU A 650 -5.37 18.21 13.24
CA LEU A 650 -4.32 17.74 14.16
C LEU A 650 -4.89 16.73 15.17
N HIS A 651 -6.00 17.04 15.85
CA HIS A 651 -6.63 16.13 16.83
C HIS A 651 -7.21 14.86 16.22
N ALA A 652 -7.64 14.91 14.96
CA ALA A 652 -8.17 13.72 14.28
C ALA A 652 -7.08 12.72 13.86
N SER A 653 -5.81 13.13 13.79
CA SER A 653 -4.78 12.36 13.08
C SER A 653 -3.47 12.19 13.84
N LEU A 654 -3.18 13.03 14.83
CA LEU A 654 -1.94 13.02 15.59
C LEU A 654 -2.21 12.75 17.07
N SER A 655 -1.22 12.18 17.75
CA SER A 655 -1.26 12.02 19.19
C SER A 655 -1.04 13.36 19.92
N PRO A 656 -1.47 13.55 21.18
CA PRO A 656 -1.26 14.80 21.92
C PRO A 656 0.20 15.31 21.91
N ALA A 657 1.18 14.41 22.08
CA ALA A 657 2.60 14.76 22.01
C ALA A 657 3.02 15.21 20.60
N GLU A 658 2.45 14.61 19.55
CA GLU A 658 2.71 14.99 18.17
C GLU A 658 2.05 16.30 17.78
N ILE A 659 0.85 16.59 18.30
CA ILE A 659 0.17 17.88 18.13
C ILE A 659 1.03 18.98 18.76
N TRP A 660 1.52 18.76 19.97
CA TRP A 660 2.44 19.67 20.65
C TRP A 660 3.71 19.91 19.82
N THR A 661 4.34 18.85 19.31
CA THR A 661 5.48 18.94 18.40
C THR A 661 5.17 19.77 17.15
N PHE A 662 4.03 19.51 16.50
CA PHE A 662 3.64 20.20 15.28
C PHE A 662 3.46 21.70 15.55
N LYS A 663 2.74 22.07 16.62
CA LYS A 663 2.50 23.47 17.02
C LYS A 663 3.80 24.23 17.28
N ILE A 664 4.76 23.63 17.98
CA ILE A 664 6.07 24.23 18.26
C ILE A 664 6.79 24.59 16.95
N PHE A 665 6.92 23.64 16.04
CA PHE A 665 7.67 23.87 14.80
C PHE A 665 6.91 24.77 13.83
N TYR A 666 5.57 24.68 13.80
CA TYR A 666 4.73 25.58 13.04
C TYR A 666 4.85 27.02 13.52
N ASP A 667 4.89 27.27 14.84
CA ASP A 667 5.10 28.61 15.41
C ASP A 667 6.48 29.19 15.05
N LEU A 668 7.54 28.38 15.07
CA LEU A 668 8.87 28.79 14.61
C LEU A 668 8.91 29.16 13.12
N TYR A 669 8.13 28.46 12.30
CA TYR A 669 8.05 28.67 10.87
C TYR A 669 7.19 29.88 10.48
N LYS A 670 5.96 29.98 11.04
CA LYS A 670 5.01 31.04 10.71
C LYS A 670 5.17 32.31 11.52
N ASN A 671 5.41 32.17 12.82
CA ASN A 671 5.34 33.29 13.77
C ASN A 671 6.72 33.62 14.39
N ASN A 672 7.80 33.04 13.85
CA ASN A 672 9.17 33.26 14.35
C ASN A 672 9.32 32.91 15.85
N GLY A 673 8.55 31.95 16.37
CA GLY A 673 8.65 31.49 17.75
C GLY A 673 7.94 32.38 18.78
N ALA A 674 6.97 33.20 18.36
CA ALA A 674 6.26 34.13 19.25
C ALA A 674 5.54 33.43 20.42
N GLN A 675 5.04 32.22 20.23
CA GLN A 675 4.32 31.44 21.25
C GLN A 675 5.17 30.31 21.85
N LEU A 676 6.46 30.23 21.50
CA LEU A 676 7.33 29.11 21.88
C LEU A 676 7.40 28.89 23.40
N ASN A 677 7.49 29.95 24.21
CA ASN A 677 7.56 29.82 25.67
C ASN A 677 6.29 29.21 26.25
N ASP A 678 5.12 29.69 25.80
CA ASP A 678 3.83 29.22 26.28
C ASP A 678 3.62 27.76 25.87
N LEU A 679 4.00 27.40 24.64
CA LEU A 679 3.93 26.03 24.15
C LEU A 679 4.86 25.10 24.92
N LEU A 680 6.08 25.54 25.26
CA LEU A 680 7.01 24.76 26.07
C LEU A 680 6.47 24.56 27.50
N ASN A 681 5.93 25.60 28.14
CA ASN A 681 5.42 25.51 29.50
C ASN A 681 4.12 24.70 29.62
N ASN A 682 3.30 24.66 28.58
CA ASN A 682 2.02 23.95 28.54
C ASN A 682 2.13 22.51 28.00
N SER A 683 3.31 21.88 28.05
CA SER A 683 3.42 20.47 27.67
C SER A 683 2.70 19.58 28.70
N GLU A 684 1.79 18.72 28.24
CA GLU A 684 1.10 17.76 29.13
C GLU A 684 2.11 16.85 29.86
N PRO A 685 1.88 16.43 31.11
CA PRO A 685 2.73 15.45 31.78
C PRO A 685 2.60 14.06 31.15
N ILE A 686 3.65 13.24 31.23
CA ILE A 686 3.59 11.84 30.78
C ILE A 686 3.02 11.00 31.92
N THR A 687 1.74 10.64 31.82
CA THR A 687 1.06 9.77 32.80
C THR A 687 0.55 8.46 32.17
N SER A 688 0.77 8.29 30.88
CA SER A 688 0.27 7.17 30.10
C SER A 688 1.03 5.87 30.39
N SER A 689 0.31 4.77 30.49
CA SER A 689 0.84 3.40 30.38
C SER A 689 0.83 2.94 28.91
N SER A 690 1.20 1.68 28.64
CA SER A 690 1.18 1.07 27.29
C SER A 690 2.19 1.68 26.31
N TRP A 691 1.98 1.50 25.00
CA TRP A 691 2.81 2.10 23.93
C TRP A 691 2.93 3.62 24.01
N ARG A 692 1.90 4.30 24.56
CA ARG A 692 1.86 5.76 24.74
C ARG A 692 2.99 6.27 25.64
N LEU A 693 3.40 5.50 26.65
CA LEU A 693 4.51 5.85 27.55
C LEU A 693 5.79 6.17 26.75
N THR A 694 6.25 5.19 25.98
CA THR A 694 7.49 5.31 25.20
C THR A 694 7.33 6.30 24.05
N HIS A 695 6.17 6.28 23.37
CA HIS A 695 5.88 7.19 22.26
C HIS A 695 5.91 8.66 22.69
N ASP A 696 5.21 9.02 23.75
CA ASP A 696 5.13 10.41 24.21
C ASP A 696 6.47 10.89 24.78
N TYR A 697 7.15 10.04 25.55
CA TYR A 697 8.50 10.33 26.07
C TYR A 697 9.48 10.63 24.93
N LEU A 698 9.58 9.74 23.95
CA LEU A 698 10.55 9.89 22.85
C LEU A 698 10.15 10.96 21.83
N THR A 699 8.86 11.22 21.65
CA THR A 699 8.38 12.35 20.81
C THR A 699 8.77 13.68 21.44
N LYS A 700 8.57 13.83 22.76
CA LYS A 700 9.00 15.03 23.50
C LYS A 700 10.50 15.20 23.48
N LEU A 701 11.26 14.14 23.78
CA LEU A 701 12.71 14.16 23.75
C LEU A 701 13.24 14.54 22.35
N SER A 702 12.69 13.95 21.29
CA SER A 702 13.07 14.27 19.91
C SER A 702 12.82 15.74 19.56
N THR A 703 11.67 16.27 19.98
CA THR A 703 11.29 17.68 19.78
C THR A 703 12.27 18.61 20.47
N LEU A 704 12.52 18.39 21.76
CA LEU A 704 13.41 19.24 22.56
C LEU A 704 14.86 19.17 22.06
N LYS A 705 15.38 17.98 21.73
CA LYS A 705 16.72 17.82 21.12
C LYS A 705 16.83 18.55 19.78
N THR A 706 15.77 18.52 18.97
CA THR A 706 15.75 19.23 17.69
C THR A 706 15.78 20.74 17.91
N LEU A 707 15.02 21.26 18.89
CA LEU A 707 15.03 22.67 19.26
C LEU A 707 16.40 23.13 19.78
N ASP A 708 17.04 22.37 20.68
CA ASP A 708 18.37 22.73 21.24
C ASP A 708 19.45 22.82 20.13
N ASN A 709 19.30 22.03 19.07
CA ASN A 709 20.19 22.06 17.91
C ASN A 709 19.97 23.26 16.97
N PHE A 710 18.85 23.99 17.08
CA PHE A 710 18.58 25.14 16.23
C PHE A 710 19.37 26.38 16.68
N LYS A 711 20.43 26.69 15.92
CA LYS A 711 21.24 27.92 16.11
C LYS A 711 20.43 29.21 16.03
N ARG A 712 19.27 29.20 15.35
CA ARG A 712 18.37 30.36 15.20
C ARG A 712 17.74 30.81 16.51
N ILE A 713 17.53 29.90 17.46
CA ILE A 713 17.01 30.25 18.79
C ILE A 713 18.15 30.95 19.55
N LYS A 714 18.15 32.29 19.53
CA LYS A 714 19.23 33.10 20.12
C LYS A 714 18.93 33.53 21.56
N ASN A 715 17.66 33.57 21.96
CA ASN A 715 17.25 34.00 23.29
C ASN A 715 17.80 33.01 24.35
N THR A 716 18.59 33.55 25.30
CA THR A 716 19.25 32.77 26.35
C THR A 716 18.26 32.11 27.30
N GLN A 717 17.17 32.80 27.67
CA GLN A 717 16.13 32.25 28.53
C GLN A 717 15.39 31.09 27.85
N GLN A 718 15.08 31.22 26.56
CA GLN A 718 14.46 30.13 25.77
C GLN A 718 15.37 28.90 25.68
N LYS A 719 16.66 29.10 25.39
CA LYS A 719 17.65 28.00 25.38
C LYS A 719 17.76 27.32 26.74
N GLN A 720 17.77 28.10 27.81
CA GLN A 720 17.82 27.55 29.16
C GLN A 720 16.54 26.76 29.48
N LEU A 721 15.37 27.26 29.09
CA LEU A 721 14.09 26.56 29.26
C LEU A 721 14.10 25.20 28.54
N ILE A 722 14.50 25.16 27.27
CA ILE A 722 14.61 23.91 26.49
C ILE A 722 15.56 22.93 27.18
N LYS A 723 16.75 23.36 27.62
CA LYS A 723 17.71 22.51 28.31
C LYS A 723 17.19 21.99 29.66
N ASN A 724 16.52 22.84 30.42
CA ASN A 724 15.90 22.45 31.68
C ASN A 724 14.82 21.38 31.47
N GLN A 725 13.97 21.54 30.45
CA GLN A 725 12.96 20.52 30.11
C GLN A 725 13.57 19.20 29.64
N ILE A 726 14.67 19.23 28.88
CA ILE A 726 15.41 18.01 28.51
C ILE A 726 15.93 17.30 29.77
N HIS A 727 16.49 18.06 30.72
CA HIS A 727 17.01 17.51 31.97
C HIS A 727 15.89 16.87 32.79
N GLN A 728 14.80 17.62 33.03
CA GLN A 728 13.64 17.15 33.79
C GLN A 728 13.03 15.89 33.17
N LEU A 729 12.88 15.85 31.85
CA LEU A 729 12.35 14.69 31.15
C LEU A 729 13.26 13.46 31.37
N ARG A 730 14.59 13.62 31.26
CA ARG A 730 15.55 12.53 31.49
C ARG A 730 15.56 12.02 32.92
N GLU A 731 15.45 12.91 33.90
CA GLU A 731 15.39 12.54 35.33
C GLU A 731 14.15 11.68 35.66
N GLN A 732 13.03 11.92 34.97
CA GLN A 732 11.80 11.17 35.18
C GLN A 732 11.78 9.79 34.50
N CYS A 733 12.72 9.51 33.59
CA CYS A 733 12.69 8.30 32.76
C CYS A 733 12.62 7.00 33.58
N ASP A 734 13.59 6.77 34.47
CA ASP A 734 13.65 5.52 35.25
C ASP A 734 12.37 5.33 36.10
N GLN A 735 11.86 6.40 36.73
CA GLN A 735 10.66 6.36 37.56
C GLN A 735 9.41 5.98 36.76
N LEU A 736 9.19 6.62 35.61
CA LEU A 736 8.02 6.35 34.76
C LEU A 736 7.96 4.88 34.31
N TYR A 737 9.09 4.32 33.89
CA TYR A 737 9.16 2.92 33.45
C TYR A 737 9.09 1.94 34.63
N GLN A 738 9.63 2.30 35.80
CA GLN A 738 9.51 1.47 36.99
C GLN A 738 8.07 1.40 37.49
N ASP A 739 7.33 2.52 37.47
CA ASP A 739 5.93 2.55 37.84
C ASP A 739 5.08 1.67 36.92
N TYR A 740 5.32 1.75 35.61
CA TYR A 740 4.63 0.90 34.65
C TYR A 740 5.02 -0.59 34.80
N SER A 741 6.30 -0.88 35.03
CA SER A 741 6.80 -2.24 35.33
C SER A 741 6.10 -2.83 36.55
N ASN A 742 5.98 -2.07 37.63
CA ASN A 742 5.28 -2.49 38.86
C ASN A 742 3.80 -2.79 38.58
N GLN A 743 3.13 -1.97 37.76
CA GLN A 743 1.74 -2.20 37.34
C GLN A 743 1.60 -3.51 36.55
N LEU A 744 2.51 -3.78 35.60
CA LEU A 744 2.52 -5.02 34.82
C LEU A 744 2.70 -6.25 35.71
N VAL A 745 3.71 -6.23 36.59
CA VAL A 745 4.00 -7.35 37.51
C VAL A 745 2.82 -7.62 38.44
N LYS A 746 2.24 -6.57 39.03
CA LYS A 746 1.06 -6.69 39.89
C LYS A 746 -0.09 -7.33 39.14
N THR A 747 -0.40 -6.83 37.94
CA THR A 747 -1.52 -7.32 37.13
C THR A 747 -1.30 -8.78 36.70
N CYS A 748 -0.10 -9.16 36.27
CA CYS A 748 0.23 -10.57 35.97
C CYS A 748 0.00 -11.49 37.19
N GLY A 749 0.38 -11.04 38.39
CA GLY A 749 0.15 -11.80 39.63
C GLY A 749 -1.32 -11.94 40.03
N GLU A 750 -2.20 -11.12 39.48
CA GLU A 750 -3.65 -11.16 39.71
C GLU A 750 -4.39 -12.05 38.68
N LEU A 751 -3.76 -12.40 37.55
CA LEU A 751 -4.39 -13.23 36.50
C LEU A 751 -4.77 -14.63 36.96
N SER A 752 -4.06 -15.20 37.94
CA SER A 752 -4.36 -16.52 38.51
C SER A 752 -5.54 -16.51 39.49
N LYS A 753 -6.08 -15.34 39.82
CA LYS A 753 -7.13 -15.15 40.83
C LYS A 753 -8.49 -14.89 40.18
N GLY A 754 -9.55 -15.10 40.96
CA GLY A 754 -10.93 -14.72 40.59
C GLY A 754 -11.41 -15.36 39.28
N SER A 755 -12.18 -14.59 38.50
CA SER A 755 -12.76 -15.03 37.22
C SER A 755 -11.70 -15.36 36.16
N ASN A 756 -10.56 -14.68 36.18
CA ASN A 756 -9.48 -14.87 35.22
C ASN A 756 -8.81 -16.23 35.43
N GLY A 757 -8.45 -16.56 36.68
CA GLY A 757 -7.91 -17.86 37.02
C GLY A 757 -8.88 -19.00 36.70
N ALA A 758 -10.17 -18.80 36.98
CA ALA A 758 -11.21 -19.77 36.63
C ALA A 758 -11.31 -20.01 35.11
N LEU A 759 -11.21 -18.96 34.29
CA LEU A 759 -11.21 -19.08 32.82
C LEU A 759 -9.96 -19.83 32.32
N LEU A 760 -8.77 -19.44 32.77
CA LEU A 760 -7.52 -20.09 32.37
C LEU A 760 -7.51 -21.57 32.77
N ASN A 761 -7.98 -21.90 33.97
CA ASN A 761 -8.11 -23.29 34.41
C ASN A 761 -9.09 -24.08 33.55
N LYS A 762 -10.22 -23.50 33.14
CA LYS A 762 -11.16 -24.13 32.20
C LYS A 762 -10.50 -24.43 30.86
N LEU A 763 -9.66 -23.53 30.35
CA LEU A 763 -8.95 -23.74 29.09
C LEU A 763 -7.74 -24.69 29.24
N GLY A 764 -7.31 -24.99 30.46
CA GLY A 764 -6.09 -25.73 30.76
C GLY A 764 -4.82 -24.91 30.47
N TYR A 765 -4.89 -23.59 30.65
CA TYR A 765 -3.84 -22.63 30.33
C TYR A 765 -3.26 -21.99 31.58
N VAL A 766 -2.02 -21.54 31.49
CA VAL A 766 -1.31 -20.86 32.59
C VAL A 766 -1.26 -19.34 32.35
N PRO A 767 -1.26 -18.52 33.42
CA PRO A 767 -1.13 -17.07 33.27
C PRO A 767 0.22 -16.69 32.66
N LEU A 768 0.24 -15.58 31.93
CA LEU A 768 1.46 -15.02 31.34
C LEU A 768 2.50 -14.70 32.43
N SER A 769 3.75 -15.08 32.18
CA SER A 769 4.85 -14.80 33.11
C SER A 769 5.17 -13.31 33.19
N SER A 770 5.27 -12.79 34.42
CA SER A 770 5.72 -11.41 34.67
C SER A 770 7.18 -11.19 34.24
N SER A 771 8.03 -12.22 34.27
CA SER A 771 9.46 -12.09 33.97
C SER A 771 9.72 -11.73 32.50
N GLY A 772 8.96 -12.32 31.57
CA GLY A 772 9.07 -12.04 30.13
C GLY A 772 8.66 -10.60 29.80
N VAL A 773 7.53 -10.17 30.35
CA VAL A 773 7.00 -8.80 30.21
C VAL A 773 7.97 -7.76 30.78
N GLN A 774 8.49 -8.00 31.99
CA GLN A 774 9.44 -7.10 32.64
C GLN A 774 10.77 -7.02 31.88
N SER A 775 11.30 -8.15 31.38
CA SER A 775 12.53 -8.19 30.59
C SER A 775 12.41 -7.41 29.28
N ALA A 776 11.26 -7.54 28.59
CA ALA A 776 10.98 -6.79 27.38
C ALA A 776 10.90 -5.27 27.66
N LEU A 777 10.18 -4.86 28.72
CA LEU A 777 10.08 -3.45 29.11
C LEU A 777 11.44 -2.87 29.52
N LEU A 778 12.26 -3.64 30.26
CA LEU A 778 13.61 -3.22 30.65
C LEU A 778 14.50 -2.97 29.43
N THR A 779 14.34 -3.76 28.37
CA THR A 779 15.07 -3.56 27.11
C THR A 779 14.65 -2.25 26.41
N VAL A 780 13.36 -1.93 26.46
CA VAL A 780 12.83 -0.65 25.96
C VAL A 780 13.34 0.52 26.81
N LEU A 781 13.28 0.42 28.14
CA LEU A 781 13.83 1.42 29.07
C LEU A 781 15.31 1.69 28.80
N LYS A 782 16.14 0.65 28.70
CA LYS A 782 17.57 0.79 28.37
C LYS A 782 17.78 1.55 27.06
N THR A 783 16.92 1.30 26.07
CA THR A 783 16.97 2.00 24.79
C THR A 783 16.61 3.48 24.94
N ALA A 784 15.52 3.80 25.64
CA ALA A 784 15.08 5.17 25.89
C ALA A 784 16.09 5.97 26.73
N ARG A 785 16.68 5.34 27.75
CA ARG A 785 17.69 5.92 28.65
C ARG A 785 19.00 6.27 27.95
N ASN A 786 19.38 5.52 26.90
CA ASN A 786 20.61 5.76 26.15
C ASN A 786 20.55 6.95 25.18
N LEU A 787 19.39 7.61 25.01
CA LEU A 787 19.15 8.71 24.06
C LEU A 787 19.21 10.11 24.71
#